data_AF-A0A385U3N3-F1
#
_entry.id   AF-A0A385U3N3-F1
#
_cell.length_a   1.000
_cell.length_b   1.000
_cell.length_c   1.000
_cell.angle_alpha   90.00
_cell.angle_beta   90.00
_cell.angle_gamma   90.00
#
_symmetry.space_group_name_H-M   'P 1'
#
loop_
_entity.id
_entity.type
_entity.pdbx_description
1 polymer ?
#
loop_
_entity_poly.entity_id
_entity_poly.type
_entity_poly.pdbx_seq_one_letter_code
_entity_poly.pdbx_strand_id
1 'polypeptide(L)'
;MGAKFILLFSQWKVFWSLRATTKRLIFKLQTLRYKFIYGFREEKDNILSMGSLTKIAVTQLLFAILISILLQVVDHYLLPYYKELNINIPEDGLYGTLFSAISAIGGVFIGLYYAGISAVGSSIYSKVPNEVRNLLANEKIGFVYMRLLSFTTFISFCFIAMRALGLPRNHIAIPFICILAGIGIIGFIRLGQRTFYLFDPSSLSVPVLHDVYRDIKRVSAGGYQWDDPSFQNHAAKQVRNNLDILRSLAEITSKERHLLGKPYVQLIQKIIIFMINYEKMKKRIPSKSNWYIKRYKHRLWYRTSDSTVSIALQSSSLPQPEIEHEHFWVEDLMLGTIKTCLNSTLNRSIDEEHPINLLNSWKIYTDTISSGGDFSRAIDQISTVADVILDNIKKSDEYIIEQESLILIHLVESIMYMTIESFLNYISYLRTVSVKELNAKLSVIDWRLSKSIYSQDMPIHLLQQLEWLRDRLEYEYLIEDKVISPPWYILELVLKVNLEKYVTDLEAIFVRCSSLFNSWIEMTESMKRPLLSAAILSREWEFWGKVEAHLTVLEEAWIEAIADKRIKGLIWPSVNFDDLLKQKKLRKIEAVKQMSTVGGLLNLLSKSDKLPDYGGQFINICAYQLLDAMCNNNFELFKILFKKYLYSSIATFSKLKPTETLPDWRKIQEFKIAVSPLLDLIEISGYAKVASEFYEESSWWAEVVDIWDNYIKEDSDLDEIFILLSSAINLTEGTIEIAHRSSFRLSWQQNILALLSQIQRKEIFSDQEFMFRPKTLIFHPSALVRMISKEDYQRFGSFRDGIGLFMYYFFKAYKKCDLSKLSSRKRNFNDIDTQLLTEEKFYQENVNSDKEEDEL
;
A
#
# COMPACT_ATOMS: atom_id res chain seq x y z
N MET A 1 -35.42 31.00 31.05
CA MET A 1 -36.84 31.39 30.85
C MET A 1 -37.49 30.80 29.58
N GLY A 2 -36.74 30.50 28.50
CA GLY A 2 -37.32 29.98 27.24
C GLY A 2 -37.85 28.54 27.21
N ALA A 3 -37.27 27.60 27.97
CA ALA A 3 -37.67 26.18 27.90
C ALA A 3 -39.08 25.90 28.45
N LYS A 4 -39.48 26.57 29.54
CA LYS A 4 -40.84 26.45 30.11
C LYS A 4 -41.93 27.01 29.19
N PHE A 5 -41.62 28.10 28.48
CA PHE A 5 -42.51 28.68 27.47
C PHE A 5 -42.70 27.75 26.26
N ILE A 6 -41.63 27.13 25.76
CA ILE A 6 -41.71 26.18 24.64
C ILE A 6 -42.58 24.97 25.00
N LEU A 7 -42.47 24.45 26.24
CA LEU A 7 -43.29 23.34 26.73
C LEU A 7 -44.79 23.70 26.79
N LEU A 8 -45.14 24.88 27.32
CA LEU A 8 -46.52 25.38 27.39
C LEU A 8 -47.15 25.54 26.01
N PHE A 9 -46.42 26.13 25.06
CA PHE A 9 -46.93 26.36 23.69
C PHE A 9 -46.91 25.09 22.82
N SER A 10 -46.11 24.08 23.16
CA SER A 10 -46.05 22.81 22.41
C SER A 10 -47.36 22.00 22.44
N GLN A 11 -48.28 22.33 23.34
CA GLN A 11 -49.58 21.66 23.45
C GLN A 11 -50.56 22.12 22.35
N TRP A 12 -50.30 23.24 21.67
CA TRP A 12 -51.25 23.85 20.73
C TRP A 12 -50.88 23.54 19.27
N LYS A 13 -51.87 23.13 18.45
CA LYS A 13 -51.66 22.79 17.02
C LYS A 13 -51.06 23.94 16.21
N VAL A 14 -51.44 25.18 16.55
CA VAL A 14 -50.95 26.40 15.89
C VAL A 14 -49.44 26.59 16.09
N PHE A 15 -48.89 26.23 17.25
CA PHE A 15 -47.44 26.30 17.50
C PHE A 15 -46.67 25.39 16.54
N TRP A 16 -47.14 24.16 16.32
CA TRP A 16 -46.50 23.23 15.38
C TRP A 16 -46.64 23.67 13.93
N SER A 17 -47.78 24.25 13.53
CA SER A 17 -47.93 24.80 12.17
C SER A 17 -47.04 26.02 11.93
N LEU A 18 -46.94 26.91 12.92
CA LEU A 18 -46.12 28.13 12.85
C LEU A 18 -44.62 27.80 12.90
N ARG A 19 -44.24 26.79 13.69
CA ARG A 19 -42.88 26.20 13.69
C ARG A 19 -42.57 25.54 12.34
N ALA A 20 -43.52 24.89 11.70
CA ALA A 20 -43.33 24.28 10.38
C ALA A 20 -43.19 25.35 9.28
N THR A 21 -43.99 26.41 9.29
CA THR A 21 -43.90 27.51 8.30
C THR A 21 -42.61 28.31 8.46
N THR A 22 -42.22 28.63 9.69
CA THR A 22 -40.93 29.29 9.97
C THR A 22 -39.74 28.45 9.53
N LYS A 23 -39.72 27.14 9.84
CA LYS A 23 -38.69 26.23 9.33
C LYS A 23 -38.63 26.20 7.80
N ARG A 24 -39.79 26.17 7.11
CA ARG A 24 -39.85 26.22 5.63
C ARG A 24 -39.31 27.54 5.07
N LEU A 25 -39.61 28.68 5.71
CA LEU A 25 -39.10 29.99 5.30
C LEU A 25 -37.58 30.09 5.50
N ILE A 26 -37.07 29.65 6.64
CA ILE A 26 -35.63 29.59 6.92
C ILE A 26 -34.94 28.70 5.88
N PHE A 27 -35.49 27.52 5.60
CA PHE A 27 -34.96 26.63 4.57
C PHE A 27 -34.98 27.27 3.17
N LYS A 28 -36.04 28.00 2.80
CA LYS A 28 -36.11 28.75 1.54
C LYS A 28 -35.04 29.85 1.46
N LEU A 29 -34.82 30.61 2.52
CA LEU A 29 -33.76 31.63 2.58
C LEU A 29 -32.37 31.00 2.48
N GLN A 30 -32.17 29.88 3.18
CA GLN A 30 -30.95 29.08 3.14
C GLN A 30 -30.66 28.51 1.74
N THR A 31 -31.69 28.02 1.04
CA THR A 31 -31.56 27.55 -0.35
C THR A 31 -31.35 28.70 -1.33
N LEU A 32 -31.99 29.85 -1.14
CA LEU A 32 -31.72 31.05 -1.94
C LEU A 32 -30.28 31.56 -1.74
N ARG A 33 -29.80 31.59 -0.50
CA ARG A 33 -28.41 31.96 -0.19
C ARG A 33 -27.43 30.91 -0.74
N TYR A 34 -27.76 29.63 -0.64
CA TYR A 34 -26.99 28.57 -1.29
C TYR A 34 -26.92 28.79 -2.81
N LYS A 35 -28.05 29.07 -3.46
CA LYS A 35 -28.10 29.41 -4.89
C LYS A 35 -27.36 30.71 -5.23
N PHE A 36 -27.32 31.68 -4.34
CA PHE A 36 -26.57 32.92 -4.58
C PHE A 36 -25.06 32.69 -4.46
N ILE A 37 -24.63 31.98 -3.42
CA ILE A 37 -23.21 31.68 -3.15
C ILE A 37 -22.64 30.68 -4.17
N TYR A 38 -23.43 29.68 -4.56
CA TYR A 38 -22.97 28.55 -5.36
C TYR A 38 -23.68 28.39 -6.71
N GLY A 39 -24.86 28.99 -6.87
CA GLY A 39 -25.76 28.77 -8.01
C GLY A 39 -25.54 29.69 -9.21
N PHE A 40 -24.49 30.54 -9.22
CA PHE A 40 -24.08 31.23 -10.46
C PHE A 40 -23.68 30.25 -11.60
N ARG A 41 -23.57 28.95 -11.32
CA ARG A 41 -23.29 27.89 -12.31
C ARG A 41 -24.18 26.63 -12.25
N GLU A 42 -24.81 26.29 -11.11
CA GLU A 42 -25.64 25.07 -10.97
C GLU A 42 -27.07 25.23 -11.56
N GLU A 43 -27.51 26.45 -11.90
CA GLU A 43 -28.88 26.73 -12.33
C GLU A 43 -29.07 26.61 -13.86
N LYS A 44 -28.70 25.47 -14.43
CA LYS A 44 -29.08 25.13 -15.82
C LYS A 44 -29.65 23.73 -16.05
N ASP A 45 -29.47 22.79 -15.12
CA ASP A 45 -29.65 21.37 -15.48
C ASP A 45 -31.00 20.72 -15.15
N ASN A 46 -32.03 21.37 -14.58
CA ASN A 46 -33.24 20.57 -14.27
C ASN A 46 -34.66 21.14 -14.29
N ILE A 47 -34.95 22.42 -14.55
CA ILE A 47 -36.37 22.85 -14.55
C ILE A 47 -36.66 23.89 -15.66
N LEU A 48 -37.40 23.43 -16.68
CA LEU A 48 -38.09 24.15 -17.77
C LEU A 48 -37.27 24.52 -19.02
N SER A 49 -37.22 23.54 -19.93
CA SER A 49 -36.53 23.43 -21.23
C SER A 49 -36.92 24.41 -22.35
N MET A 50 -37.45 25.61 -22.06
CA MET A 50 -37.73 26.60 -23.13
C MET A 50 -37.63 28.06 -22.66
N GLY A 51 -38.04 28.38 -21.43
CA GLY A 51 -38.07 29.76 -20.92
C GLY A 51 -36.70 30.37 -20.58
N SER A 52 -35.66 29.56 -20.41
CA SER A 52 -34.31 30.03 -20.09
C SER A 52 -33.46 30.32 -21.33
N LEU A 53 -33.67 29.62 -22.44
CA LEU A 53 -33.02 29.94 -23.72
C LEU A 53 -33.43 31.32 -24.21
N THR A 54 -34.73 31.63 -24.14
CA THR A 54 -35.24 32.96 -24.45
C THR A 54 -34.72 34.00 -23.45
N LYS A 55 -34.74 33.73 -22.14
CA LYS A 55 -34.19 34.67 -21.15
C LYS A 55 -32.70 34.95 -21.34
N ILE A 56 -31.88 33.93 -21.59
CA ILE A 56 -30.42 34.09 -21.77
C ILE A 56 -30.12 34.83 -23.08
N ALA A 57 -30.75 34.43 -24.19
CA ALA A 57 -30.62 35.13 -25.46
C ALA A 57 -31.07 36.59 -25.30
N VAL A 58 -32.25 36.83 -24.75
CA VAL A 58 -32.80 38.18 -24.52
C VAL A 58 -31.87 39.00 -23.60
N THR A 59 -31.31 38.44 -22.52
CA THR A 59 -30.39 39.21 -21.67
C THR A 59 -29.11 39.62 -22.39
N GLN A 60 -28.54 38.77 -23.24
CA GLN A 60 -27.35 39.09 -24.02
C GLN A 60 -27.65 40.12 -25.11
N LEU A 61 -28.79 39.96 -25.80
CA LEU A 61 -29.27 40.90 -26.81
C LEU A 61 -29.56 42.27 -26.18
N LEU A 62 -30.27 42.32 -25.04
CA LEU A 62 -30.53 43.54 -24.29
C LEU A 62 -29.25 44.20 -23.81
N PHE A 63 -28.28 43.42 -23.33
CA PHE A 63 -27.00 43.94 -22.88
C PHE A 63 -26.19 44.54 -24.06
N ALA A 64 -26.21 43.90 -25.23
CA ALA A 64 -25.58 44.44 -26.44
C ALA A 64 -26.27 45.72 -26.94
N ILE A 65 -27.61 45.78 -26.90
CA ILE A 65 -28.38 46.99 -27.22
C ILE A 65 -28.04 48.11 -26.22
N LEU A 66 -28.01 47.80 -24.92
CA LEU A 66 -27.71 48.79 -23.89
C LEU A 66 -26.28 49.32 -24.03
N ILE A 67 -25.29 48.45 -24.27
CA ILE A 67 -23.89 48.87 -24.49
C ILE A 67 -23.76 49.68 -25.77
N SER A 68 -24.41 49.30 -26.87
CA SER A 68 -24.34 50.08 -28.12
C SER A 68 -24.97 51.48 -27.95
N ILE A 69 -26.09 51.59 -27.23
CA ILE A 69 -26.69 52.89 -26.88
C ILE A 69 -25.76 53.69 -25.96
N LEU A 70 -25.22 53.06 -24.91
CA LEU A 70 -24.28 53.70 -23.98
C LEU A 70 -23.06 54.24 -24.71
N LEU A 71 -22.45 53.43 -25.59
CA LEU A 71 -21.31 53.83 -26.40
C LEU A 71 -21.70 54.96 -27.36
N GLN A 72 -22.91 54.98 -27.90
CA GLN A 72 -23.39 56.09 -28.75
C GLN A 72 -23.52 57.40 -27.97
N VAL A 73 -24.02 57.34 -26.73
CA VAL A 73 -24.15 58.51 -25.85
C VAL A 73 -22.78 59.01 -25.42
N VAL A 74 -21.90 58.11 -24.98
CA VAL A 74 -20.53 58.45 -24.55
C VAL A 74 -19.72 59.06 -25.70
N ASP A 75 -19.85 58.49 -26.90
CA ASP A 75 -19.17 59.02 -28.10
C ASP A 75 -19.63 60.45 -28.42
N HIS A 76 -20.92 60.77 -28.21
CA HIS A 76 -21.43 62.13 -28.39
C HIS A 76 -20.74 63.17 -27.48
N TYR A 77 -20.44 62.81 -26.23
CA TYR A 77 -19.73 63.67 -25.29
C TYR A 77 -18.23 63.79 -25.60
N LEU A 78 -17.64 62.81 -26.28
CA LEU A 78 -16.21 62.77 -26.61
C LEU A 78 -15.86 63.36 -27.99
N LEU A 79 -16.87 63.62 -28.84
CA LEU A 79 -16.73 64.30 -30.13
C LEU A 79 -15.88 65.59 -30.12
N PRO A 80 -15.96 66.49 -29.12
CA PRO A 80 -15.13 67.70 -29.09
C PRO A 80 -13.64 67.37 -28.99
N TYR A 81 -13.29 66.39 -28.14
CA TYR A 81 -11.92 65.94 -27.92
C TYR A 81 -11.33 65.22 -29.15
N TYR A 82 -12.16 64.46 -29.89
CA TYR A 82 -11.71 63.81 -31.13
C TYR A 82 -11.38 64.80 -32.24
N LYS A 83 -12.07 65.95 -32.28
CA LYS A 83 -11.78 67.04 -33.21
C LYS A 83 -10.49 67.78 -32.86
N GLU A 84 -10.18 67.95 -31.57
CA GLU A 84 -8.90 68.52 -31.10
C GLU A 84 -7.71 67.60 -31.41
N LEU A 85 -7.91 66.28 -31.43
CA LEU A 85 -6.87 65.27 -31.68
C LEU A 85 -6.71 64.85 -33.16
N ASN A 86 -7.43 65.47 -34.11
CA ASN A 86 -7.40 65.15 -35.55
C ASN A 86 -7.65 63.66 -35.89
N ILE A 87 -8.49 62.95 -35.13
CA ILE A 87 -8.79 61.54 -35.39
C ILE A 87 -9.88 61.45 -36.48
N ASN A 88 -9.48 61.08 -37.71
CA ASN A 88 -10.38 60.95 -38.86
C ASN A 88 -11.06 59.56 -38.92
N ILE A 89 -12.34 59.55 -39.32
CA ILE A 89 -13.20 58.35 -39.41
C ILE A 89 -13.13 57.76 -40.83
N PRO A 90 -13.23 56.43 -40.99
CA PRO A 90 -13.49 55.82 -42.30
C PRO A 90 -14.78 56.33 -42.96
N GLU A 91 -14.81 56.30 -44.29
CA GLU A 91 -16.03 56.56 -45.08
C GLU A 91 -17.15 55.59 -44.72
N ASP A 92 -18.41 55.98 -44.93
CA ASP A 92 -19.60 55.19 -44.55
C ASP A 92 -19.58 53.77 -45.14
N GLY A 93 -19.08 53.63 -46.37
CA GLY A 93 -18.89 52.32 -47.00
C GLY A 93 -17.89 51.45 -46.24
N LEU A 94 -16.76 52.00 -45.81
CA LEU A 94 -15.73 51.28 -45.05
C LEU A 94 -16.18 50.94 -43.63
N TYR A 95 -16.90 51.84 -42.98
CA TYR A 95 -17.47 51.62 -41.63
C TYR A 95 -18.47 50.46 -41.63
N GLY A 96 -19.43 50.47 -42.56
CA GLY A 96 -20.40 49.37 -42.71
C GLY A 96 -19.74 48.05 -43.12
N THR A 97 -18.75 48.11 -44.02
CA THR A 97 -18.01 46.92 -44.49
C THR A 97 -17.23 46.26 -43.35
N LEU A 98 -16.56 47.05 -42.50
CA LEU A 98 -15.81 46.51 -41.35
C LEU A 98 -16.71 45.74 -40.37
N PHE A 99 -17.81 46.33 -39.92
CA PHE A 99 -18.71 45.65 -38.97
C PHE A 99 -19.44 44.47 -39.61
N SER A 100 -19.77 44.56 -40.91
CA SER A 100 -20.36 43.45 -41.65
C SER A 100 -19.38 42.28 -41.75
N ALA A 101 -18.10 42.56 -42.07
CA ALA A 101 -17.04 41.55 -42.11
C ALA A 101 -16.82 40.88 -40.75
N ILE A 102 -16.77 41.66 -39.66
CA ILE A 102 -16.58 41.12 -38.30
C ILE A 102 -17.80 40.29 -37.85
N SER A 103 -19.01 40.72 -38.18
CA SER A 103 -20.24 39.95 -37.93
C SER A 103 -20.24 38.62 -38.70
N ALA A 104 -19.86 38.65 -39.98
CA ALA A 104 -19.74 37.45 -40.82
C ALA A 104 -18.70 36.45 -40.28
N ILE A 105 -17.50 36.94 -39.89
CA ILE A 105 -16.45 36.10 -39.29
C ILE A 105 -16.95 35.43 -38.00
N GLY A 106 -17.64 36.17 -37.14
CA GLY A 106 -18.19 35.58 -35.91
C GLY A 106 -19.26 34.52 -36.17
N GLY A 107 -20.10 34.71 -37.20
CA GLY A 107 -21.05 33.68 -37.65
C GLY A 107 -20.36 32.41 -38.17
N VAL A 108 -19.31 32.56 -38.98
CA VAL A 108 -18.49 31.45 -39.48
C VAL A 108 -17.82 30.68 -38.33
N PHE A 109 -17.25 31.37 -37.35
CA PHE A 109 -16.61 30.72 -36.20
C PHE A 109 -17.60 29.95 -35.32
N ILE A 110 -18.81 30.48 -35.13
CA ILE A 110 -19.90 29.77 -34.43
C ILE A 110 -20.24 28.47 -35.18
N GLY A 111 -20.39 28.54 -36.50
CA GLY A 111 -20.68 27.38 -37.34
C GLY A 111 -19.57 26.32 -37.31
N LEU A 112 -18.31 26.73 -37.47
CA LEU A 112 -17.14 25.84 -37.41
C LEU A 112 -17.01 25.14 -36.06
N TYR A 113 -17.27 25.84 -34.96
CA TYR A 113 -17.21 25.25 -33.63
C TYR A 113 -18.25 24.14 -33.43
N TYR A 114 -19.52 24.40 -33.79
CA TYR A 114 -20.55 23.37 -33.67
C TYR A 114 -20.37 22.22 -34.65
N ALA A 115 -19.82 22.47 -35.85
CA ALA A 115 -19.42 21.41 -36.76
C ALA A 115 -18.34 20.50 -36.15
N GLY A 116 -17.31 21.09 -35.52
CA GLY A 116 -16.27 20.35 -34.81
C GLY A 116 -16.81 19.53 -33.63
N ILE A 117 -17.63 20.14 -32.77
CA ILE A 117 -18.27 19.43 -31.66
C ILE A 117 -19.19 18.32 -32.13
N SER A 118 -19.97 18.55 -33.19
CA SER A 118 -20.85 17.52 -33.74
C SER A 118 -20.06 16.34 -34.31
N ALA A 119 -18.88 16.59 -34.90
CA ALA A 119 -17.99 15.54 -35.40
C ALA A 119 -17.34 14.72 -34.27
N VAL A 120 -16.92 15.38 -33.17
CA VAL A 120 -16.44 14.68 -31.97
C VAL A 120 -17.58 13.86 -31.34
N GLY A 121 -18.76 14.48 -31.23
CA GLY A 121 -19.95 13.85 -30.67
C GLY A 121 -20.41 12.61 -31.43
N SER A 122 -20.32 12.63 -32.77
CA SER A 122 -20.72 11.50 -33.62
C SER A 122 -19.68 10.38 -33.69
N SER A 123 -18.40 10.70 -33.60
CA SER A 123 -17.31 9.72 -33.71
C SER A 123 -17.14 8.89 -32.42
N ILE A 124 -16.84 9.54 -31.30
CA ILE A 124 -16.46 8.86 -30.05
C ILE A 124 -17.65 8.76 -29.07
N TYR A 125 -18.50 9.79 -29.02
CA TYR A 125 -19.54 9.89 -27.99
C TYR A 125 -20.92 9.37 -28.42
N SER A 126 -21.06 8.82 -29.63
CA SER A 126 -22.34 8.37 -30.18
C SER A 126 -22.94 7.18 -29.43
N LYS A 127 -22.09 6.34 -28.82
CA LYS A 127 -22.48 5.15 -28.03
C LYS A 127 -22.56 5.40 -26.53
N VAL A 128 -22.39 6.64 -26.10
CA VAL A 128 -22.20 7.01 -24.70
C VAL A 128 -23.53 7.45 -24.05
N PRO A 129 -23.77 7.24 -22.74
CA PRO A 129 -24.93 7.77 -22.06
C PRO A 129 -25.10 9.28 -22.25
N ASN A 130 -26.35 9.74 -22.23
CA ASN A 130 -26.69 11.16 -22.47
C ASN A 130 -25.99 12.11 -21.49
N GLU A 131 -25.67 11.65 -20.28
CA GLU A 131 -24.99 12.43 -19.23
C GLU A 131 -23.60 12.89 -19.65
N VAL A 132 -22.81 12.02 -20.29
CA VAL A 132 -21.47 12.39 -20.78
C VAL A 132 -21.57 13.23 -22.05
N ARG A 133 -22.57 12.98 -22.91
CA ARG A 133 -22.84 13.85 -24.07
C ARG A 133 -23.21 15.27 -23.63
N ASN A 134 -23.97 15.39 -22.54
CA ASN A 134 -24.33 16.68 -21.96
C ASN A 134 -23.09 17.41 -21.42
N LEU A 135 -22.09 16.71 -20.87
CA LEU A 135 -20.81 17.32 -20.48
C LEU A 135 -20.04 17.91 -21.67
N LEU A 136 -20.10 17.24 -22.83
CA LEU A 136 -19.50 17.72 -24.07
C LEU A 136 -20.27 18.93 -24.65
N ALA A 137 -21.60 18.91 -24.58
CA ALA A 137 -22.45 20.03 -25.02
C ALA A 137 -22.35 21.27 -24.10
N ASN A 138 -22.15 21.05 -22.79
CA ASN A 138 -22.04 22.10 -21.77
C ASN A 138 -20.59 22.41 -21.39
N GLU A 139 -19.65 22.21 -22.32
CA GLU A 139 -18.22 22.45 -22.10
C GLU A 139 -17.97 23.90 -21.64
N LYS A 140 -17.45 24.06 -20.42
CA LYS A 140 -17.45 25.34 -19.67
C LYS A 140 -16.76 26.48 -20.43
N ILE A 141 -15.72 26.20 -21.21
CA ILE A 141 -14.93 27.22 -21.92
C ILE A 141 -15.54 27.54 -23.28
N GLY A 142 -15.98 26.51 -24.00
CA GLY A 142 -16.82 26.64 -25.19
C GLY A 142 -18.00 27.58 -24.99
N PHE A 143 -18.78 27.37 -23.92
CA PHE A 143 -19.95 28.21 -23.63
C PHE A 143 -19.59 29.70 -23.45
N VAL A 144 -18.49 30.01 -22.74
CA VAL A 144 -18.03 31.40 -22.52
C VAL A 144 -17.58 32.03 -23.84
N TYR A 145 -16.83 31.29 -24.65
CA TYR A 145 -16.37 31.74 -25.95
C TYR A 145 -17.53 32.00 -26.92
N MET A 146 -18.51 31.10 -26.97
CA MET A 146 -19.68 31.25 -27.83
C MET A 146 -20.53 32.45 -27.43
N ARG A 147 -20.62 32.73 -26.11
CA ARG A 147 -21.27 33.95 -25.61
C ARG A 147 -20.53 35.22 -26.04
N LEU A 148 -19.19 35.21 -25.98
CA LEU A 148 -18.38 36.34 -26.44
C LEU A 148 -18.58 36.59 -27.94
N LEU A 149 -18.49 35.54 -28.77
CA LEU A 149 -18.70 35.68 -30.21
C LEU A 149 -20.10 36.16 -30.55
N SER A 150 -21.14 35.54 -29.96
CA SER A 150 -22.53 35.95 -30.19
C SER A 150 -22.79 37.39 -29.76
N PHE A 151 -22.12 37.86 -28.71
CA PHE A 151 -22.18 39.26 -28.29
C PHE A 151 -21.50 40.17 -29.32
N THR A 152 -20.28 39.82 -29.76
CA THR A 152 -19.50 40.60 -30.74
C THR A 152 -20.19 40.68 -32.10
N THR A 153 -20.82 39.59 -32.58
CA THR A 153 -21.58 39.61 -33.84
C THR A 153 -22.82 40.47 -33.73
N PHE A 154 -23.58 40.34 -32.65
CA PHE A 154 -24.83 41.08 -32.48
C PHE A 154 -24.59 42.56 -32.22
N ILE A 155 -23.58 42.94 -31.44
CA ILE A 155 -23.26 44.36 -31.23
C ILE A 155 -22.77 45.03 -32.52
N SER A 156 -22.04 44.31 -33.38
CA SER A 156 -21.66 44.78 -34.72
C SER A 156 -22.90 45.03 -35.58
N PHE A 157 -23.89 44.13 -35.51
CA PHE A 157 -25.19 44.32 -36.16
C PHE A 157 -25.96 45.52 -35.59
N CYS A 158 -25.94 45.74 -34.27
CA CYS A 158 -26.55 46.91 -33.63
C CYS A 158 -25.96 48.23 -34.17
N PHE A 159 -24.63 48.34 -34.34
CA PHE A 159 -24.03 49.56 -34.90
C PHE A 159 -24.40 49.78 -36.37
N ILE A 160 -24.51 48.72 -37.17
CA ILE A 160 -25.02 48.82 -38.55
C ILE A 160 -26.49 49.28 -38.53
N ALA A 161 -27.32 48.73 -37.67
CA ALA A 161 -28.72 49.09 -37.53
C ALA A 161 -28.91 50.54 -37.06
N MET A 162 -28.11 51.00 -36.10
CA MET A 162 -28.09 52.40 -35.66
C MET A 162 -27.71 53.35 -36.79
N ARG A 163 -26.75 52.97 -37.65
CA ARG A 163 -26.39 53.76 -38.83
C ARG A 163 -27.53 53.79 -39.86
N ALA A 164 -28.19 52.66 -40.09
CA ALA A 164 -29.37 52.58 -40.97
C ALA A 164 -30.55 53.44 -40.48
N LEU A 165 -30.66 53.64 -39.17
CA LEU A 165 -31.63 54.55 -38.54
C LEU A 165 -31.21 56.04 -38.58
N GLY A 166 -30.08 56.38 -39.21
CA GLY A 166 -29.64 57.77 -39.42
C GLY A 166 -28.79 58.38 -38.30
N LEU A 167 -28.32 57.58 -37.32
CA LEU A 167 -27.46 58.07 -36.23
C LEU A 167 -26.03 58.39 -36.69
N PRO A 168 -25.31 59.30 -35.99
CA PRO A 168 -23.92 59.64 -36.33
C PRO A 168 -22.95 58.47 -36.07
N ARG A 169 -21.82 58.48 -36.78
CA ARG A 169 -20.78 57.44 -36.67
C ARG A 169 -20.20 57.42 -35.26
N ASN A 170 -20.06 56.22 -34.71
CA ASN A 170 -19.46 56.02 -33.39
C ASN A 170 -17.94 55.81 -33.53
N HIS A 171 -17.14 56.74 -32.98
CA HIS A 171 -15.68 56.67 -33.05
C HIS A 171 -15.11 55.56 -32.14
N ILE A 172 -15.68 55.38 -30.95
CA ILE A 172 -15.23 54.37 -29.96
C ILE A 172 -15.59 52.95 -30.39
N ALA A 173 -16.66 52.77 -31.17
CA ALA A 173 -17.11 51.45 -31.61
C ALA A 173 -16.05 50.70 -32.45
N ILE A 174 -15.24 51.41 -33.25
CA ILE A 174 -14.20 50.80 -34.09
C ILE A 174 -13.11 50.11 -33.23
N PRO A 175 -12.36 50.81 -32.36
CA PRO A 175 -11.35 50.16 -31.53
C PRO A 175 -11.96 49.14 -30.57
N PHE A 176 -13.18 49.37 -30.05
CA PHE A 176 -13.87 48.44 -29.17
C PHE A 176 -14.15 47.08 -29.84
N ILE A 177 -14.73 47.10 -31.04
CA ILE A 177 -15.02 45.87 -31.78
C ILE A 177 -13.75 45.23 -32.31
N CYS A 178 -12.74 46.00 -32.75
CA CYS A 178 -11.45 45.43 -33.16
C CYS A 178 -10.77 44.65 -32.03
N ILE A 179 -10.83 45.15 -30.79
CA ILE A 179 -10.31 44.43 -29.60
C ILE A 179 -11.12 43.15 -29.37
N LEU A 180 -12.46 43.23 -29.37
CA LEU A 180 -13.31 42.04 -29.17
C LEU A 180 -13.14 40.98 -30.27
N ALA A 181 -12.99 41.42 -31.53
CA ALA A 181 -12.71 40.55 -32.66
C ALA A 181 -11.33 39.90 -32.54
N GLY A 182 -10.30 40.66 -32.13
CA GLY A 182 -8.96 40.13 -31.85
C GLY A 182 -8.97 39.06 -30.76
N ILE A 183 -9.69 39.29 -29.65
CA ILE A 183 -9.89 38.29 -28.59
C ILE A 183 -10.62 37.06 -29.14
N GLY A 184 -11.64 37.26 -30.00
CA GLY A 184 -12.36 36.18 -30.67
C GLY A 184 -11.45 35.31 -31.54
N ILE A 185 -10.64 35.91 -32.41
CA ILE A 185 -9.72 35.18 -33.30
C ILE A 185 -8.67 34.39 -32.51
N ILE A 186 -8.02 35.02 -31.52
CA ILE A 186 -7.03 34.33 -30.66
C ILE A 186 -7.70 33.22 -29.85
N GLY A 187 -8.91 33.48 -29.35
CA GLY A 187 -9.72 32.49 -28.63
C GLY A 187 -10.08 31.28 -29.49
N PHE A 188 -10.37 31.48 -30.79
CA PHE A 188 -10.71 30.40 -31.71
C PHE A 188 -9.59 29.37 -31.83
N ILE A 189 -8.34 29.82 -31.96
CA ILE A 189 -7.17 28.93 -32.08
C ILE A 189 -7.04 28.06 -30.83
N ARG A 190 -7.17 28.67 -29.65
CA ARG A 190 -7.12 27.95 -28.35
C ARG A 190 -8.28 26.97 -28.19
N LEU A 191 -9.46 27.32 -28.69
CA LEU A 191 -10.63 26.45 -28.65
C LEU A 191 -10.52 25.29 -29.64
N GLY A 192 -10.00 25.52 -30.84
CA GLY A 192 -9.72 24.47 -31.82
C GLY A 192 -8.76 23.41 -31.29
N GLN A 193 -7.66 23.84 -30.64
CA GLN A 193 -6.76 22.95 -29.90
C GLN A 193 -7.48 22.14 -28.80
N ARG A 194 -8.45 22.77 -28.12
CA ARG A 194 -9.25 22.13 -27.09
C ARG A 194 -10.22 21.08 -27.64
N THR A 195 -10.81 21.31 -28.80
CA THR A 195 -11.66 20.32 -29.48
C THR A 195 -10.86 19.04 -29.80
N PHE A 196 -9.56 19.14 -30.10
CA PHE A 196 -8.70 17.97 -30.23
C PHE A 196 -8.53 17.20 -28.90
N TYR A 197 -8.42 17.88 -27.76
CA TYR A 197 -8.38 17.20 -26.46
C TYR A 197 -9.70 16.49 -26.09
N LEU A 198 -10.83 16.90 -26.65
CA LEU A 198 -12.12 16.23 -26.44
C LEU A 198 -12.22 14.87 -27.14
N PHE A 199 -11.32 14.57 -28.09
CA PHE A 199 -11.17 13.21 -28.62
C PHE A 199 -10.59 12.23 -27.59
N ASP A 200 -10.02 12.73 -26.48
CA ASP A 200 -9.68 11.90 -25.34
C ASP A 200 -10.74 12.06 -24.23
N PRO A 201 -11.61 11.05 -24.00
CA PRO A 201 -12.61 11.10 -22.94
C PRO A 201 -12.02 11.26 -21.53
N SER A 202 -10.74 10.92 -21.33
CA SER A 202 -10.05 11.11 -20.04
C SER A 202 -9.98 12.59 -19.64
N SER A 203 -9.99 13.51 -20.62
CA SER A 203 -9.93 14.95 -20.38
C SER A 203 -11.17 15.48 -19.63
N LEU A 204 -12.32 14.82 -19.80
CA LEU A 204 -13.58 15.16 -19.13
C LEU A 204 -13.60 14.79 -17.65
N SER A 205 -12.66 13.96 -17.17
CA SER A 205 -12.59 13.57 -15.75
C SER A 205 -12.22 14.72 -14.82
N VAL A 206 -11.38 15.65 -15.27
CA VAL A 206 -10.87 16.76 -14.45
C VAL A 206 -11.99 17.69 -13.95
N PRO A 207 -12.89 18.21 -14.80
CA PRO A 207 -14.00 19.04 -14.33
C PRO A 207 -14.95 18.26 -13.42
N VAL A 208 -15.20 16.98 -13.68
CA VAL A 208 -16.06 16.12 -12.85
C VAL A 208 -15.46 15.94 -11.46
N LEU A 209 -14.18 15.59 -11.36
CA LEU A 209 -13.46 15.46 -10.08
C LEU A 209 -13.45 16.79 -9.30
N HIS A 210 -13.28 17.93 -10.00
CA HIS A 210 -13.36 19.24 -9.34
C HIS A 210 -14.74 19.50 -8.72
N ASP A 211 -15.81 19.14 -9.44
CA ASP A 211 -17.18 19.28 -8.91
C ASP A 211 -17.40 18.32 -7.72
N VAL A 212 -16.84 17.09 -7.75
CA VAL A 212 -16.85 16.16 -6.60
C VAL A 212 -16.11 16.72 -5.38
N TYR A 213 -14.89 17.25 -5.54
CA TYR A 213 -14.13 17.84 -4.43
C TYR A 213 -14.86 19.01 -3.79
N ARG A 214 -15.50 19.85 -4.61
CA ARG A 214 -16.30 20.96 -4.13
C ARG A 214 -17.45 20.47 -3.26
N ASP A 215 -18.14 19.42 -3.68
CA ASP A 215 -19.30 18.89 -2.95
C ASP A 215 -18.91 18.19 -1.65
N ILE A 216 -17.77 17.48 -1.62
CA ILE A 216 -17.21 16.92 -0.38
C ILE A 216 -16.84 18.04 0.60
N LYS A 217 -16.24 19.13 0.11
CA LYS A 217 -15.88 20.29 0.95
C LYS A 217 -17.10 21.00 1.54
N ARG A 218 -18.27 20.92 0.89
CA ARG A 218 -19.54 21.46 1.41
C ARG A 218 -20.04 20.68 2.64
N VAL A 219 -19.84 19.37 2.66
CA VAL A 219 -20.30 18.48 3.74
C VAL A 219 -19.24 18.31 4.85
N SER A 220 -17.99 18.63 4.55
CA SER A 220 -16.91 18.69 5.54
C SER A 220 -17.14 19.80 6.56
N ALA A 221 -16.71 19.58 7.80
CA ALA A 221 -16.82 20.54 8.89
C ALA A 221 -16.26 21.93 8.52
N GLY A 222 -17.11 22.96 8.59
CA GLY A 222 -16.79 24.33 8.17
C GLY A 222 -17.29 24.71 6.77
N GLY A 223 -17.93 23.81 6.03
CA GLY A 223 -18.70 24.12 4.82
C GLY A 223 -19.99 24.91 5.12
N TYR A 224 -20.65 25.46 4.10
CA TYR A 224 -21.93 26.11 4.30
C TYR A 224 -23.02 25.08 4.61
N GLN A 225 -23.64 25.17 5.80
CA GLN A 225 -24.66 24.22 6.28
C GLN A 225 -24.26 22.75 6.20
N TRP A 226 -22.98 22.47 6.49
CA TRP A 226 -22.41 21.11 6.49
C TRP A 226 -23.14 20.14 7.43
N ASP A 227 -23.72 20.63 8.52
CA ASP A 227 -24.47 19.84 9.52
C ASP A 227 -25.97 19.68 9.19
N ASP A 228 -26.46 20.28 8.09
CA ASP A 228 -27.87 20.16 7.71
C ASP A 228 -28.12 18.86 6.88
N PRO A 229 -29.02 17.96 7.32
CA PRO A 229 -29.26 16.68 6.68
C PRO A 229 -29.75 16.76 5.21
N SER A 230 -30.38 17.87 4.82
CA SER A 230 -30.90 18.06 3.46
C SER A 230 -29.78 18.45 2.49
N PHE A 231 -28.86 19.32 2.93
CA PHE A 231 -27.68 19.71 2.14
C PHE A 231 -26.68 18.56 2.00
N GLN A 232 -26.49 17.78 3.06
CA GLN A 232 -25.70 16.55 3.05
C GLN A 232 -26.20 15.55 2.00
N ASN A 233 -27.51 15.26 2.00
CA ASN A 233 -28.12 14.31 1.06
C ASN A 233 -28.06 14.83 -0.39
N HIS A 234 -28.26 16.14 -0.60
CA HIS A 234 -28.12 16.75 -1.93
C HIS A 234 -26.70 16.59 -2.47
N ALA A 235 -25.68 16.90 -1.66
CA ALA A 235 -24.28 16.72 -2.04
C ALA A 235 -23.93 15.26 -2.30
N ALA A 236 -24.41 14.32 -1.47
CA ALA A 236 -24.21 12.88 -1.69
C ALA A 236 -24.80 12.43 -3.04
N LYS A 237 -26.01 12.91 -3.39
CA LYS A 237 -26.63 12.62 -4.69
C LYS A 237 -25.85 13.20 -5.86
N GLN A 238 -25.36 14.44 -5.75
CA GLN A 238 -24.53 15.06 -6.79
C GLN A 238 -23.23 14.29 -7.00
N VAL A 239 -22.55 13.93 -5.92
CA VAL A 239 -21.31 13.16 -6.00
C VAL A 239 -21.55 11.78 -6.57
N ARG A 240 -22.60 11.07 -6.17
CA ARG A 240 -22.95 9.77 -6.76
C ARG A 240 -23.09 9.84 -8.28
N ASN A 241 -23.88 10.80 -8.78
CA ASN A 241 -24.02 11.01 -10.23
C ASN A 241 -22.67 11.29 -10.90
N ASN A 242 -21.81 12.11 -10.30
CA ASN A 242 -20.49 12.42 -10.85
C ASN A 242 -19.54 11.22 -10.82
N LEU A 243 -19.60 10.36 -9.80
CA LEU A 243 -18.83 9.11 -9.75
C LEU A 243 -19.33 8.11 -10.80
N ASP A 244 -20.64 8.02 -11.03
CA ASP A 244 -21.23 7.20 -12.10
C ASP A 244 -20.80 7.68 -13.50
N ILE A 245 -20.65 9.00 -13.68
CA ILE A 245 -20.05 9.58 -14.89
C ILE A 245 -18.58 9.17 -15.03
N LEU A 246 -17.78 9.22 -13.96
CA LEU A 246 -16.37 8.80 -14.01
C LEU A 246 -16.24 7.31 -14.34
N ARG A 247 -17.10 6.48 -13.77
CA ARG A 247 -17.19 5.06 -14.10
C ARG A 247 -17.53 4.85 -15.57
N SER A 248 -18.54 5.57 -16.07
CA SER A 248 -18.92 5.51 -17.49
C SER A 248 -17.76 5.93 -18.41
N LEU A 249 -17.00 6.98 -18.04
CA LEU A 249 -15.79 7.40 -18.76
C LEU A 249 -14.71 6.32 -18.77
N ALA A 250 -14.49 5.65 -17.64
CA ALA A 250 -13.56 4.52 -17.55
C ALA A 250 -14.00 3.33 -18.43
N GLU A 251 -15.30 3.00 -18.44
CA GLU A 251 -15.84 1.93 -19.28
C GLU A 251 -15.77 2.24 -20.79
N ILE A 252 -15.82 3.51 -21.19
CA ILE A 252 -15.70 3.92 -22.61
C ILE A 252 -14.25 3.85 -23.06
N THR A 253 -13.36 4.44 -22.26
CA THR A 253 -11.92 4.43 -22.52
C THR A 253 -11.35 3.02 -22.54
N SER A 254 -11.93 2.07 -21.79
CA SER A 254 -11.54 0.66 -21.83
C SER A 254 -11.99 -0.11 -23.08
N LYS A 255 -13.00 0.38 -23.82
CA LYS A 255 -13.52 -0.30 -25.01
C LYS A 255 -12.71 0.04 -26.27
N GLU A 256 -12.24 1.27 -26.40
CA GLU A 256 -11.54 1.74 -27.59
C GLU A 256 -10.04 1.43 -27.58
N ARG A 257 -9.56 0.73 -28.62
CA ARG A 257 -8.17 0.21 -28.70
C ARG A 257 -7.09 1.30 -28.63
N HIS A 258 -7.35 2.50 -29.15
CA HIS A 258 -6.37 3.58 -29.18
C HIS A 258 -6.31 4.40 -27.88
N LEU A 259 -7.30 4.27 -26.99
CA LEU A 259 -7.39 5.02 -25.72
C LEU A 259 -6.82 4.26 -24.52
N LEU A 260 -6.67 2.94 -24.64
CA LEU A 260 -6.26 2.01 -23.58
C LEU A 260 -4.80 2.11 -23.10
N GLY A 261 -3.98 2.95 -23.73
CA GLY A 261 -2.62 3.20 -23.30
C GLY A 261 -2.54 4.28 -22.21
N LYS A 262 -1.70 5.30 -22.46
CA LYS A 262 -1.46 6.41 -21.53
C LYS A 262 -2.73 7.15 -21.06
N PRO A 263 -3.72 7.49 -21.91
CA PRO A 263 -4.92 8.22 -21.48
C PRO A 263 -5.74 7.48 -20.43
N TYR A 264 -5.91 6.17 -20.61
CA TYR A 264 -6.63 5.32 -19.68
C TYR A 264 -5.91 5.21 -18.33
N VAL A 265 -4.60 4.94 -18.35
CA VAL A 265 -3.79 4.92 -17.12
C VAL A 265 -3.87 6.25 -16.37
N GLN A 266 -3.78 7.38 -17.08
CA GLN A 266 -3.91 8.72 -16.48
C GLN A 266 -5.28 8.97 -15.85
N LEU A 267 -6.37 8.48 -16.46
CA LEU A 267 -7.71 8.57 -15.88
C LEU A 267 -7.76 7.85 -14.53
N ILE A 268 -7.26 6.62 -14.48
CA ILE A 268 -7.27 5.81 -13.26
C ILE A 268 -6.34 6.40 -12.20
N GLN A 269 -5.18 6.91 -12.59
CA GLN A 269 -4.29 7.64 -11.67
C GLN A 269 -4.98 8.85 -11.03
N LYS A 270 -5.74 9.63 -11.80
CA LYS A 270 -6.52 10.76 -11.26
C LYS A 270 -7.59 10.30 -10.27
N ILE A 271 -8.23 9.16 -10.54
CA ILE A 271 -9.20 8.55 -9.62
C ILE A 271 -8.50 8.10 -8.32
N ILE A 272 -7.34 7.44 -8.40
CA ILE A 272 -6.60 7.00 -7.22
C ILE A 272 -6.13 8.20 -6.39
N ILE A 273 -5.62 9.26 -7.03
CA ILE A 273 -5.27 10.52 -6.36
C ILE A 273 -6.49 11.13 -5.66
N PHE A 274 -7.67 11.03 -6.28
CA PHE A 274 -8.92 11.43 -5.63
C PHE A 274 -9.22 10.60 -4.38
N MET A 275 -9.06 9.28 -4.43
CA MET A 275 -9.25 8.42 -3.25
C MET A 275 -8.28 8.75 -2.11
N ILE A 276 -7.01 9.00 -2.42
CA ILE A 276 -5.98 9.43 -1.45
C ILE A 276 -6.40 10.73 -0.74
N ASN A 277 -6.87 11.72 -1.51
CA ASN A 277 -7.32 12.99 -0.94
C ASN A 277 -8.63 12.84 -0.17
N TYR A 278 -9.53 11.97 -0.64
CA TYR A 278 -10.80 11.71 0.03
C TYR A 278 -10.58 11.09 1.41
N GLU A 279 -9.65 10.13 1.57
CA GLU A 279 -9.33 9.53 2.87
C GLU A 279 -8.95 10.59 3.92
N LYS A 280 -8.21 11.63 3.50
CA LYS A 280 -7.86 12.78 4.36
C LYS A 280 -9.06 13.69 4.65
N MET A 281 -9.91 13.95 3.66
CA MET A 281 -11.09 14.82 3.81
C MET A 281 -12.19 14.16 4.64
N LYS A 282 -12.33 12.84 4.55
CA LYS A 282 -13.36 12.03 5.20
C LYS A 282 -13.35 12.17 6.72
N LYS A 283 -12.17 12.35 7.32
CA LYS A 283 -11.99 12.65 8.76
C LYS A 283 -12.77 13.88 9.24
N ARG A 284 -13.20 14.76 8.33
CA ARG A 284 -13.94 16.00 8.62
C ARG A 284 -15.45 15.89 8.39
N ILE A 285 -15.94 14.73 8.00
CA ILE A 285 -17.37 14.51 7.71
C ILE A 285 -17.99 13.79 8.91
N PRO A 286 -19.14 14.26 9.44
CA PRO A 286 -19.78 13.60 10.58
C PRO A 286 -20.20 12.17 10.30
N SER A 287 -19.92 11.25 11.22
CA SER A 287 -20.22 9.82 11.04
C SER A 287 -21.73 9.58 10.84
N LYS A 288 -22.58 10.33 11.53
CA LYS A 288 -24.05 10.25 11.41
C LYS A 288 -24.64 11.12 10.29
N SER A 289 -23.81 11.69 9.42
CA SER A 289 -24.23 12.55 8.31
C SER A 289 -25.06 11.77 7.29
N ASN A 290 -26.06 12.44 6.70
CA ASN A 290 -26.78 11.95 5.52
C ASN A 290 -25.90 11.93 4.25
N TRP A 291 -24.62 12.31 4.36
CA TRP A 291 -23.60 12.02 3.35
C TRP A 291 -23.43 10.52 3.11
N TYR A 292 -23.47 9.74 4.18
CA TYR A 292 -23.30 8.30 4.14
C TYR A 292 -24.64 7.63 3.80
N ILE A 293 -24.59 6.61 2.95
CA ILE A 293 -25.78 5.87 2.52
C ILE A 293 -26.33 5.10 3.73
N LYS A 294 -27.66 5.16 3.91
CA LYS A 294 -28.35 4.50 5.01
C LYS A 294 -28.66 3.06 4.66
N ARG A 295 -28.20 2.13 5.49
CA ARG A 295 -28.55 0.72 5.50
C ARG A 295 -29.43 0.41 6.71
N TYR A 296 -30.54 -0.28 6.47
CA TYR A 296 -31.47 -0.65 7.54
C TYR A 296 -31.14 -2.05 8.05
N LYS A 297 -30.75 -2.14 9.32
CA LYS A 297 -30.50 -3.41 10.00
C LYS A 297 -31.70 -3.75 10.88
N HIS A 298 -32.45 -4.77 10.47
CA HIS A 298 -33.59 -5.24 11.25
C HIS A 298 -33.11 -5.86 12.57
N ARG A 299 -33.73 -5.44 13.66
CA ARG A 299 -33.37 -5.90 15.00
C ARG A 299 -33.93 -7.30 15.24
N LEU A 300 -33.15 -8.14 15.90
CA LEU A 300 -33.63 -9.41 16.42
C LEU A 300 -34.49 -9.14 17.67
N TRP A 301 -35.71 -9.65 17.70
CA TRP A 301 -36.67 -9.44 18.79
C TRP A 301 -36.07 -9.73 20.17
N TYR A 302 -35.45 -10.90 20.33
CA TYR A 302 -34.88 -11.35 21.60
C TYR A 302 -33.54 -10.70 21.99
N ARG A 303 -32.95 -9.86 21.12
CA ARG A 303 -31.74 -9.07 21.45
C ARG A 303 -32.05 -7.58 21.63
N THR A 304 -33.30 -7.19 21.40
CA THR A 304 -33.74 -5.79 21.52
C THR A 304 -34.21 -5.52 22.94
N SER A 305 -34.00 -4.30 23.45
CA SER A 305 -34.44 -3.97 24.82
C SER A 305 -35.95 -4.16 25.01
N ASP A 306 -36.33 -4.61 26.21
CA ASP A 306 -37.73 -4.84 26.58
C ASP A 306 -38.60 -3.60 26.38
N SER A 307 -38.05 -2.40 26.60
CA SER A 307 -38.74 -1.13 26.33
C SER A 307 -39.09 -0.95 24.85
N THR A 308 -38.18 -1.29 23.93
CA THR A 308 -38.42 -1.13 22.49
C THR A 308 -39.36 -2.22 21.97
N VAL A 309 -39.22 -3.45 22.49
CA VAL A 309 -40.08 -4.58 22.14
C VAL A 309 -41.51 -4.38 22.68
N SER A 310 -41.66 -3.91 23.93
CA SER A 310 -42.97 -3.62 24.53
C SER A 310 -43.69 -2.50 23.80
N ILE A 311 -43.01 -1.41 23.44
CA ILE A 311 -43.59 -0.35 22.60
C ILE A 311 -44.07 -0.95 21.27
N ALA A 312 -43.23 -1.74 20.60
CA ALA A 312 -43.58 -2.39 19.33
C ALA A 312 -44.82 -3.31 19.46
N LEU A 313 -44.90 -4.12 20.52
CA LEU A 313 -46.07 -4.97 20.81
C LEU A 313 -47.32 -4.14 21.10
N GLN A 314 -47.22 -3.10 21.93
CA GLN A 314 -48.34 -2.23 22.28
C GLN A 314 -48.89 -1.46 21.08
N SER A 315 -48.02 -1.03 20.16
CA SER A 315 -48.42 -0.41 18.90
C SER A 315 -48.72 -1.40 17.77
N SER A 316 -48.72 -2.71 18.05
CA SER A 316 -48.91 -3.79 17.06
C SER A 316 -48.03 -3.63 15.81
N SER A 317 -46.80 -3.14 16.00
CA SER A 317 -45.85 -2.84 14.94
C SER A 317 -44.56 -3.64 15.13
N LEU A 318 -43.76 -3.77 14.07
CA LEU A 318 -42.42 -4.33 14.18
C LEU A 318 -41.46 -3.34 14.88
N PRO A 319 -40.45 -3.82 15.63
CA PRO A 319 -39.36 -2.96 16.11
C PRO A 319 -38.71 -2.23 14.92
N GLN A 320 -38.57 -0.92 15.06
CA GLN A 320 -37.97 -0.10 14.00
C GLN A 320 -36.53 -0.57 13.72
N PRO A 321 -36.13 -0.67 12.44
CA PRO A 321 -34.77 -1.06 12.08
C PRO A 321 -33.78 0.00 12.55
N GLU A 322 -32.58 -0.45 12.89
CA GLU A 322 -31.48 0.45 13.19
C GLU A 322 -30.87 0.98 11.89
N ILE A 323 -30.55 2.27 11.86
CA ILE A 323 -29.94 2.92 10.69
C ILE A 323 -28.43 2.84 10.85
N GLU A 324 -27.80 2.03 10.02
CA GLU A 324 -26.35 1.93 9.86
C GLU A 324 -25.92 2.80 8.66
N HIS A 325 -24.78 3.48 8.77
CA HIS A 325 -24.27 4.36 7.72
C HIS A 325 -23.11 3.67 7.00
N GLU A 326 -23.19 3.56 5.67
CA GLU A 326 -22.11 3.00 4.85
C GLU A 326 -20.98 4.02 4.73
N HIS A 327 -19.99 3.91 5.62
CA HIS A 327 -18.89 4.87 5.69
C HIS A 327 -17.94 4.80 4.50
N PHE A 328 -17.96 3.73 3.70
CA PHE A 328 -17.02 3.47 2.61
C PHE A 328 -17.65 3.52 1.21
N TRP A 329 -18.87 4.04 1.07
CA TRP A 329 -19.62 3.97 -0.19
C TRP A 329 -18.92 4.64 -1.40
N VAL A 330 -18.13 5.70 -1.18
CA VAL A 330 -17.37 6.37 -2.23
C VAL A 330 -16.21 5.47 -2.68
N GLU A 331 -15.50 4.91 -1.72
CA GLU A 331 -14.39 4.01 -1.97
C GLU A 331 -14.89 2.76 -2.67
N ASP A 332 -15.92 2.09 -2.17
CA ASP A 332 -16.44 0.85 -2.74
C ASP A 332 -16.84 1.00 -4.22
N LEU A 333 -17.46 2.13 -4.60
CA LEU A 333 -17.80 2.43 -6.00
C LEU A 333 -16.55 2.62 -6.88
N MET A 334 -15.55 3.35 -6.39
CA MET A 334 -14.33 3.61 -7.16
C MET A 334 -13.40 2.41 -7.19
N LEU A 335 -13.28 1.65 -6.10
CA LEU A 335 -12.55 0.38 -6.03
C LEU A 335 -13.08 -0.61 -7.05
N GLY A 336 -14.41 -0.75 -7.16
CA GLY A 336 -15.03 -1.60 -8.19
C GLY A 336 -14.69 -1.17 -9.62
N THR A 337 -14.64 0.14 -9.86
CA THR A 337 -14.22 0.70 -11.16
C THR A 337 -12.75 0.39 -11.43
N ILE A 338 -11.86 0.68 -10.47
CA ILE A 338 -10.41 0.44 -10.60
C ILE A 338 -10.10 -1.04 -10.78
N LYS A 339 -10.79 -1.94 -10.07
CA LYS A 339 -10.66 -3.40 -10.24
C LYS A 339 -11.00 -3.84 -11.65
N THR A 340 -12.13 -3.35 -12.18
CA THR A 340 -12.55 -3.63 -13.56
C THR A 340 -11.53 -3.10 -14.55
N CYS A 341 -10.96 -1.92 -14.26
CA CYS A 341 -9.95 -1.31 -15.09
C CYS A 341 -8.63 -2.09 -15.10
N LEU A 342 -8.12 -2.46 -13.93
CA LEU A 342 -6.92 -3.27 -13.79
C LEU A 342 -7.08 -4.60 -14.55
N ASN A 343 -8.21 -5.28 -14.36
CA ASN A 343 -8.54 -6.51 -15.08
C ASN A 343 -8.55 -6.29 -16.61
N SER A 344 -9.12 -5.18 -17.09
CA SER A 344 -9.13 -4.87 -18.53
C SER A 344 -7.74 -4.59 -19.13
N THR A 345 -6.84 -3.98 -18.35
CA THR A 345 -5.46 -3.71 -18.76
C THR A 345 -4.65 -5.00 -18.77
N LEU A 346 -4.76 -5.82 -17.72
CA LEU A 346 -4.05 -7.11 -17.61
C LEU A 346 -4.45 -8.10 -18.71
N ASN A 347 -5.75 -8.21 -19.02
CA ASN A 347 -6.25 -9.12 -20.06
C ASN A 347 -5.72 -8.80 -21.47
N ARG A 348 -5.31 -7.56 -21.74
CA ARG A 348 -4.83 -7.15 -23.07
C ARG A 348 -3.32 -7.18 -23.19
N SER A 349 -2.60 -6.72 -22.16
CA SER A 349 -1.14 -6.62 -22.19
C SER A 349 -0.53 -6.67 -20.79
N ILE A 350 -0.44 -7.86 -20.20
CA ILE A 350 0.21 -8.08 -18.90
C ILE A 350 1.71 -7.72 -18.92
N ASP A 351 2.35 -7.83 -20.09
CA ASP A 351 3.79 -7.58 -20.30
C ASP A 351 4.11 -6.13 -20.71
N GLU A 352 3.20 -5.18 -20.54
CA GLU A 352 3.48 -3.74 -20.77
C GLU A 352 3.77 -3.00 -19.45
N GLU A 353 4.31 -1.79 -19.52
CA GLU A 353 4.58 -0.96 -18.33
C GLU A 353 3.30 -0.37 -17.68
N HIS A 354 2.15 -0.50 -18.33
CA HIS A 354 0.91 0.12 -17.89
C HIS A 354 0.36 -0.43 -16.55
N PRO A 355 0.29 -1.77 -16.33
CA PRO A 355 -0.04 -2.35 -15.02
C PRO A 355 0.87 -1.86 -13.89
N ILE A 356 2.18 -1.74 -14.12
CA ILE A 356 3.15 -1.31 -13.11
C ILE A 356 2.87 0.14 -12.67
N ASN A 357 2.58 1.03 -13.63
CA ASN A 357 2.26 2.43 -13.32
C ASN A 357 0.97 2.58 -12.51
N LEU A 358 -0.02 1.71 -12.75
CA LEU A 358 -1.24 1.64 -11.95
C LEU A 358 -0.96 1.12 -10.55
N LEU A 359 -0.14 0.06 -10.44
CA LEU A 359 0.24 -0.53 -9.16
C LEU A 359 1.01 0.47 -8.29
N ASN A 360 1.96 1.23 -8.85
CA ASN A 360 2.67 2.29 -8.13
C ASN A 360 1.74 3.37 -7.60
N SER A 361 0.66 3.68 -8.32
CA SER A 361 -0.34 4.65 -7.86
C SER A 361 -1.20 4.04 -6.74
N TRP A 362 -1.56 2.76 -6.87
CA TRP A 362 -2.29 2.01 -5.84
C TRP A 362 -1.51 1.87 -4.54
N LYS A 363 -0.21 1.65 -4.64
CA LYS A 363 0.72 1.64 -3.50
C LYS A 363 0.64 2.91 -2.67
N ILE A 364 0.63 4.09 -3.30
CA ILE A 364 0.48 5.36 -2.57
C ILE A 364 -0.85 5.41 -1.80
N TYR A 365 -1.91 4.80 -2.34
CA TYR A 365 -3.20 4.71 -1.66
C TYR A 365 -3.15 3.79 -0.43
N THR A 366 -2.59 2.59 -0.54
CA THR A 366 -2.44 1.66 0.60
C THR A 366 -1.51 2.22 1.69
N ASP A 367 -0.47 2.95 1.28
CA ASP A 367 0.43 3.67 2.19
C ASP A 367 -0.30 4.78 2.96
N THR A 368 -1.19 5.51 2.28
CA THR A 368 -2.01 6.56 2.91
C THR A 368 -2.96 5.98 3.97
N ILE A 369 -3.58 4.83 3.68
CA ILE A 369 -4.44 4.12 4.63
C ILE A 369 -3.62 3.65 5.85
N SER A 370 -2.48 3.01 5.61
CA SER A 370 -1.63 2.47 6.67
C SER A 370 -1.05 3.57 7.57
N SER A 371 -0.63 4.68 6.96
CA SER A 371 -0.19 5.89 7.68
C SER A 371 -1.32 6.56 8.47
N GLY A 372 -2.59 6.25 8.13
CA GLY A 372 -3.77 6.68 8.87
C GLY A 372 -4.14 5.79 10.06
N GLY A 373 -3.42 4.68 10.27
CA GLY A 373 -3.65 3.74 11.37
C GLY A 373 -4.62 2.61 11.05
N ASP A 374 -4.84 2.26 9.78
CA ASP A 374 -5.73 1.17 9.38
C ASP A 374 -5.01 0.11 8.52
N PHE A 375 -4.12 -0.66 9.14
CA PHE A 375 -3.35 -1.69 8.45
C PHE A 375 -4.26 -2.82 7.91
N SER A 376 -5.27 -3.23 8.68
CA SER A 376 -6.21 -4.28 8.27
C SER A 376 -6.87 -3.97 6.92
N ARG A 377 -7.32 -2.72 6.73
CA ARG A 377 -7.95 -2.29 5.47
C ARG A 377 -6.94 -2.20 4.33
N ALA A 378 -5.73 -1.74 4.61
CA ALA A 378 -4.68 -1.68 3.59
C ALA A 378 -4.38 -3.09 3.04
N ILE A 379 -4.29 -4.10 3.91
CA ILE A 379 -4.10 -5.50 3.50
C ILE A 379 -5.28 -6.02 2.69
N ASP A 380 -6.52 -5.69 3.04
CA ASP A 380 -7.70 -6.10 2.24
C ASP A 380 -7.69 -5.51 0.82
N GLN A 381 -7.16 -4.29 0.66
CA GLN A 381 -6.97 -3.68 -0.66
C GLN A 381 -5.80 -4.29 -1.44
N ILE A 382 -4.73 -4.67 -0.75
CA ILE A 382 -3.59 -5.37 -1.37
C ILE A 382 -4.05 -6.74 -1.85
N SER A 383 -4.80 -7.50 -1.04
CA SER A 383 -5.29 -8.81 -1.45
C SER A 383 -6.22 -8.74 -2.65
N THR A 384 -7.13 -7.78 -2.66
CA THR A 384 -8.05 -7.59 -3.79
C THR A 384 -7.30 -7.35 -5.11
N VAL A 385 -6.18 -6.61 -5.08
CA VAL A 385 -5.35 -6.36 -6.28
C VAL A 385 -4.44 -7.54 -6.60
N ALA A 386 -3.88 -8.21 -5.59
CA ALA A 386 -3.08 -9.41 -5.76
C ALA A 386 -3.88 -10.52 -6.45
N ASP A 387 -5.10 -10.79 -5.98
CA ASP A 387 -5.98 -11.82 -6.53
C ASP A 387 -6.35 -11.51 -7.98
N VAL A 388 -6.64 -10.24 -8.31
CA VAL A 388 -6.91 -9.84 -9.71
C VAL A 388 -5.71 -10.08 -10.60
N ILE A 389 -4.50 -9.78 -10.11
CA ILE A 389 -3.29 -9.97 -10.90
C ILE A 389 -3.02 -11.46 -11.10
N LEU A 390 -3.07 -12.26 -10.03
CA LEU A 390 -2.83 -13.70 -10.08
C LEU A 390 -3.89 -14.44 -10.91
N ASP A 391 -5.17 -14.05 -10.86
CA ASP A 391 -6.25 -14.62 -11.66
C ASP A 391 -6.08 -14.36 -13.17
N ASN A 392 -5.41 -13.27 -13.54
CA ASN A 392 -5.13 -12.94 -14.95
C ASN A 392 -3.88 -13.63 -15.50
N ILE A 393 -3.07 -14.28 -14.65
CA ILE A 393 -1.92 -15.05 -15.10
C ILE A 393 -2.41 -16.37 -15.69
N LYS A 394 -1.97 -16.69 -16.91
CA LYS A 394 -2.34 -17.94 -17.59
C LYS A 394 -1.85 -19.16 -16.80
N LYS A 395 -2.76 -20.06 -16.47
CA LYS A 395 -2.45 -21.38 -15.90
C LYS A 395 -1.69 -22.24 -16.91
N SER A 396 -0.71 -23.01 -16.43
CA SER A 396 -0.03 -24.04 -17.22
C SER A 396 -0.52 -25.41 -16.81
N ASP A 397 -1.23 -26.10 -17.70
CA ASP A 397 -1.83 -27.40 -17.38
C ASP A 397 -0.82 -28.56 -17.53
N GLU A 398 0.16 -28.47 -18.43
CA GLU A 398 1.05 -29.60 -18.77
C GLU A 398 2.46 -29.48 -18.20
N TYR A 399 3.16 -28.34 -18.36
CA TYR A 399 4.60 -28.21 -18.07
C TYR A 399 4.93 -27.12 -17.06
N ILE A 400 6.08 -27.26 -16.39
CA ILE A 400 6.68 -26.21 -15.56
C ILE A 400 7.21 -25.11 -16.47
N ILE A 401 6.88 -23.85 -16.18
CA ILE A 401 7.38 -22.72 -16.96
C ILE A 401 8.79 -22.39 -16.46
N GLU A 402 9.79 -22.60 -17.33
CA GLU A 402 11.20 -22.43 -16.97
C GLU A 402 11.66 -20.96 -16.99
N GLN A 403 11.06 -20.13 -17.84
CA GLN A 403 11.40 -18.72 -17.98
C GLN A 403 10.14 -17.86 -17.91
N GLU A 404 10.20 -16.82 -17.08
CA GLU A 404 9.12 -15.85 -16.88
C GLU A 404 9.48 -14.49 -17.46
N SER A 405 8.46 -13.70 -17.76
CA SER A 405 8.67 -12.31 -18.17
C SER A 405 9.14 -11.49 -16.96
N LEU A 406 10.17 -10.66 -17.17
CA LEU A 406 10.71 -9.78 -16.12
C LEU A 406 9.63 -8.85 -15.54
N ILE A 407 8.72 -8.40 -16.41
CA ILE A 407 7.61 -7.52 -16.03
C ILE A 407 6.63 -8.24 -15.10
N LEU A 408 6.34 -9.51 -15.35
CA LEU A 408 5.44 -10.31 -14.52
C LEU A 408 6.06 -10.59 -13.15
N ILE A 409 7.36 -10.92 -13.07
CA ILE A 409 8.07 -11.04 -11.79
C ILE A 409 8.04 -9.71 -11.04
N HIS A 410 8.36 -8.61 -11.71
CA HIS A 410 8.35 -7.28 -11.10
C HIS A 410 6.95 -6.90 -10.58
N LEU A 411 5.89 -7.26 -11.31
CA LEU A 411 4.51 -7.01 -10.91
C LEU A 411 4.18 -7.77 -9.61
N VAL A 412 4.50 -9.07 -9.55
CA VAL A 412 4.27 -9.90 -8.35
C VAL A 412 5.09 -9.41 -7.18
N GLU A 413 6.39 -9.15 -7.36
CA GLU A 413 7.25 -8.62 -6.30
C GLU A 413 6.75 -7.28 -5.77
N SER A 414 6.30 -6.38 -6.66
CA SER A 414 5.83 -5.06 -6.27
C SER A 414 4.56 -5.14 -5.41
N ILE A 415 3.62 -6.04 -5.71
CA ILE A 415 2.42 -6.25 -4.89
C ILE A 415 2.81 -6.78 -3.51
N MET A 416 3.69 -7.78 -3.47
CA MET A 416 4.13 -8.37 -2.19
C MET A 416 4.89 -7.34 -1.35
N TYR A 417 5.71 -6.52 -2.00
CA TYR A 417 6.44 -5.43 -1.35
C TYR A 417 5.52 -4.37 -0.72
N MET A 418 4.33 -4.13 -1.29
CA MET A 418 3.33 -3.24 -0.68
C MET A 418 2.88 -3.69 0.72
N THR A 419 2.90 -5.00 1.01
CA THR A 419 2.58 -5.51 2.37
C THR A 419 3.63 -5.06 3.39
N ILE A 420 4.90 -5.06 2.99
CA ILE A 420 6.04 -4.64 3.82
C ILE A 420 5.96 -3.13 4.06
N GLU A 421 5.76 -2.33 3.00
CA GLU A 421 5.65 -0.88 3.14
C GLU A 421 4.44 -0.45 3.95
N SER A 422 3.29 -1.10 3.76
CA SER A 422 2.09 -0.86 4.57
C SER A 422 2.38 -1.12 6.06
N PHE A 423 3.10 -2.20 6.37
CA PHE A 423 3.51 -2.50 7.74
C PHE A 423 4.47 -1.44 8.30
N LEU A 424 5.50 -1.04 7.54
CA LEU A 424 6.45 -0.01 7.99
C LEU A 424 5.77 1.36 8.18
N ASN A 425 4.82 1.72 7.32
CA ASN A 425 4.01 2.92 7.46
C ASN A 425 3.11 2.86 8.70
N TYR A 426 2.57 1.68 9.02
CA TYR A 426 1.83 1.46 10.26
C TYR A 426 2.73 1.57 11.51
N ILE A 427 3.95 1.04 11.47
CA ILE A 427 4.94 1.23 12.56
C ILE A 427 5.28 2.72 12.74
N SER A 428 5.42 3.47 11.65
CA SER A 428 5.60 4.93 11.69
C SER A 428 4.41 5.63 12.34
N TYR A 429 3.18 5.22 11.99
CA TYR A 429 1.96 5.69 12.64
C TYR A 429 1.97 5.43 14.16
N LEU A 430 2.31 4.23 14.62
CA LEU A 430 2.36 3.91 16.06
C LEU A 430 3.39 4.76 16.83
N ARG A 431 4.52 5.09 16.19
CA ARG A 431 5.54 5.96 16.79
C ARG A 431 5.11 7.42 16.91
N THR A 432 4.23 7.86 16.02
CA THR A 432 3.70 9.23 16.04
C THR A 432 2.54 9.32 17.02
N VAL A 433 1.50 8.51 16.84
CA VAL A 433 0.27 8.55 17.64
C VAL A 433 0.46 7.82 18.98
N SER A 434 1.22 8.44 19.87
CA SER A 434 1.39 8.04 21.27
C SER A 434 0.21 8.47 22.15
N VAL A 435 0.11 7.89 23.36
CA VAL A 435 -0.91 8.29 24.35
C VAL A 435 -0.77 9.77 24.70
N LYS A 436 0.47 10.25 24.78
CA LYS A 436 0.79 11.67 25.03
C LYS A 436 0.27 12.57 23.91
N GLU A 437 0.47 12.19 22.64
CA GLU A 437 -0.02 12.97 21.50
C GLU A 437 -1.56 13.00 21.46
N LEU A 438 -2.21 11.85 21.69
CA LEU A 438 -3.67 11.78 21.76
C LEU A 438 -4.22 12.68 22.87
N ASN A 439 -3.61 12.65 24.06
CA ASN A 439 -4.00 13.52 25.17
C ASN A 439 -3.81 15.00 24.82
N ALA A 440 -2.69 15.35 24.17
CA ALA A 440 -2.45 16.72 23.71
C ALA A 440 -3.52 17.17 22.71
N LYS A 441 -3.86 16.35 21.70
CA LYS A 441 -4.92 16.66 20.74
C LYS A 441 -6.28 16.84 21.40
N LEU A 442 -6.64 15.96 22.35
CA LEU A 442 -7.90 16.06 23.11
C LEU A 442 -7.99 17.34 23.95
N SER A 443 -6.87 17.79 24.53
CA SER A 443 -6.83 18.99 25.37
C SER A 443 -7.11 20.29 24.61
N VAL A 444 -6.87 20.31 23.30
CA VAL A 444 -7.08 21.48 22.43
C VAL A 444 -8.51 21.54 21.88
N ILE A 445 -9.30 20.47 22.00
CA ILE A 445 -10.67 20.41 21.48
C ILE A 445 -11.59 21.31 22.32
N ASP A 446 -12.23 22.28 21.65
CA ASP A 446 -13.34 23.03 22.22
C ASP A 446 -14.65 22.26 22.01
N TRP A 447 -15.08 21.55 23.05
CA TRP A 447 -16.28 20.71 23.05
C TRP A 447 -17.58 21.49 22.80
N ARG A 448 -17.58 22.82 22.91
CA ARG A 448 -18.74 23.69 22.64
C ARG A 448 -18.95 23.89 21.14
N LEU A 449 -17.88 23.82 20.35
CA LEU A 449 -17.93 24.06 18.92
C LEU A 449 -17.97 22.74 18.17
N SER A 450 -19.09 22.47 17.48
CA SER A 450 -19.27 21.25 16.67
C SER A 450 -18.14 20.99 15.68
N LYS A 451 -17.48 22.06 15.20
CA LYS A 451 -16.36 21.99 14.24
C LYS A 451 -15.03 21.54 14.87
N SER A 452 -14.81 21.75 16.17
CA SER A 452 -13.48 21.63 16.78
C SER A 452 -12.92 20.20 16.76
N ILE A 453 -13.78 19.20 16.89
CA ILE A 453 -13.40 17.78 16.85
C ILE A 453 -12.78 17.41 15.50
N TYR A 454 -13.30 17.99 14.42
CA TYR A 454 -12.86 17.72 13.06
C TYR A 454 -11.58 18.49 12.66
N SER A 455 -11.08 19.42 13.49
CA SER A 455 -9.89 20.21 13.17
C SER A 455 -8.56 19.61 13.63
N GLN A 456 -8.58 18.62 14.53
CA GLN A 456 -7.36 18.06 15.16
C GLN A 456 -6.73 16.86 14.43
N ASP A 457 -7.15 16.58 13.19
CA ASP A 457 -6.67 15.44 12.37
C ASP A 457 -6.58 14.11 13.14
N MET A 458 -7.63 13.81 13.90
CA MET A 458 -7.74 12.55 14.64
C MET A 458 -7.91 11.36 13.68
N PRO A 459 -7.42 10.17 14.06
CA PRO A 459 -7.69 8.93 13.33
C PRO A 459 -9.19 8.70 13.11
N ILE A 460 -9.56 8.16 11.95
CA ILE A 460 -10.96 8.08 11.52
C ILE A 460 -11.80 7.15 12.39
N HIS A 461 -11.22 6.05 12.90
CA HIS A 461 -11.92 5.11 13.79
C HIS A 461 -12.31 5.73 15.13
N LEU A 462 -11.65 6.81 15.54
CA LEU A 462 -11.97 7.52 16.79
C LEU A 462 -13.13 8.51 16.62
N LEU A 463 -13.52 8.84 15.39
CA LEU A 463 -14.46 9.92 15.12
C LEU A 463 -15.83 9.69 15.76
N GLN A 464 -16.37 8.47 15.68
CA GLN A 464 -17.65 8.12 16.30
C GLN A 464 -17.61 8.28 17.83
N GLN A 465 -16.49 7.92 18.45
CA GLN A 465 -16.31 8.07 19.90
C GLN A 465 -16.21 9.53 20.32
N LEU A 466 -15.51 10.36 19.52
CA LEU A 466 -15.42 11.80 19.76
C LEU A 466 -16.77 12.50 19.59
N GLU A 467 -17.56 12.12 18.59
CA GLU A 467 -18.94 12.60 18.41
C GLU A 467 -19.84 12.21 19.57
N TRP A 468 -19.71 10.97 20.08
CA TRP A 468 -20.46 10.50 21.25
C TRP A 468 -20.11 11.26 22.53
N LEU A 469 -18.82 11.59 22.72
CA LEU A 469 -18.32 12.39 23.84
C LEU A 469 -18.81 13.83 23.74
N ARG A 470 -18.75 14.43 22.54
CA ARG A 470 -19.19 15.81 22.31
C ARG A 470 -20.59 16.08 22.82
N ASP A 471 -21.56 15.27 22.40
CA ASP A 471 -22.97 15.48 22.74
C ASP A 471 -23.18 15.51 24.28
N ARG A 472 -22.35 14.77 25.03
CA ARG A 472 -22.40 14.68 26.50
C ARG A 472 -21.65 15.81 27.19
N LEU A 473 -20.45 16.15 26.70
CA LEU A 473 -19.63 17.21 27.28
C LEU A 473 -20.22 18.61 26.99
N GLU A 474 -20.84 18.78 25.82
CA GLU A 474 -21.64 19.97 25.51
C GLU A 474 -22.85 20.07 26.45
N TYR A 475 -23.51 18.95 26.74
CA TYR A 475 -24.63 18.92 27.68
C TYR A 475 -24.22 19.28 29.12
N GLU A 476 -23.08 18.76 29.60
CA GLU A 476 -22.50 19.16 30.89
C GLU A 476 -22.28 20.68 30.93
N TYR A 477 -21.64 21.22 29.89
CA TYR A 477 -21.39 22.65 29.79
C TYR A 477 -22.68 23.48 29.78
N LEU A 478 -23.72 23.04 29.07
CA LEU A 478 -25.01 23.76 28.98
C LEU A 478 -25.76 23.84 30.32
N ILE A 479 -25.49 22.92 31.25
CA ILE A 479 -26.17 22.87 32.56
C ILE A 479 -25.30 23.47 33.66
N GLU A 480 -24.01 23.16 33.64
CA GLU A 480 -23.08 23.41 34.74
C GLU A 480 -22.07 24.52 34.42
N ASP A 481 -22.12 25.11 33.21
CA ASP A 481 -21.19 26.10 32.66
C ASP A 481 -19.71 25.66 32.63
N LYS A 482 -19.45 24.37 32.87
CA LYS A 482 -18.13 23.74 32.84
C LYS A 482 -18.24 22.25 32.48
N VAL A 483 -17.17 21.71 31.93
CA VAL A 483 -17.01 20.26 31.78
C VAL A 483 -16.61 19.69 33.13
N ILE A 484 -17.41 18.75 33.66
CA ILE A 484 -17.17 18.09 34.95
C ILE A 484 -16.35 16.82 34.73
N SER A 485 -16.61 16.13 33.61
CA SER A 485 -15.89 14.93 33.21
C SER A 485 -14.38 15.18 33.16
N PRO A 486 -13.57 14.42 33.93
CA PRO A 486 -12.14 14.70 34.02
C PRO A 486 -11.40 14.26 32.73
N PRO A 487 -10.32 14.96 32.33
CA PRO A 487 -9.60 14.66 31.09
C PRO A 487 -9.10 13.22 30.96
N TRP A 488 -8.67 12.61 32.08
CA TRP A 488 -8.23 11.21 32.09
C TRP A 488 -9.35 10.24 31.71
N TYR A 489 -10.60 10.53 32.09
CA TYR A 489 -11.75 9.69 31.77
C TYR A 489 -12.10 9.75 30.27
N ILE A 490 -12.01 10.95 29.70
CA ILE A 490 -12.20 11.18 28.26
C ILE A 490 -11.13 10.41 27.46
N LEU A 491 -9.85 10.55 27.88
CA LEU A 491 -8.73 9.84 27.27
C LEU A 491 -8.92 8.32 27.33
N GLU A 492 -9.29 7.78 28.48
CA GLU A 492 -9.46 6.34 28.67
C GLU A 492 -10.54 5.75 27.73
N LEU A 493 -11.65 6.47 27.52
CA LEU A 493 -12.70 6.06 26.57
C LEU A 493 -12.20 6.08 25.11
N VAL A 494 -11.36 7.05 24.74
CA VAL A 494 -10.77 7.14 23.40
C VAL A 494 -9.72 6.05 23.19
N LEU A 495 -8.88 5.78 24.20
CA LEU A 495 -7.86 4.73 24.17
C LEU A 495 -8.47 3.35 24.00
N LYS A 496 -9.63 3.08 24.62
CA LYS A 496 -10.34 1.82 24.43
C LYS A 496 -10.63 1.54 22.95
N VAL A 497 -11.24 2.51 22.24
CA VAL A 497 -11.58 2.35 20.81
C VAL A 497 -10.32 2.26 19.95
N ASN A 498 -9.27 3.00 20.32
CA ASN A 498 -7.97 2.89 19.65
C ASN A 498 -7.37 1.48 19.80
N LEU A 499 -7.46 0.88 20.99
CA LEU A 499 -6.97 -0.47 21.25
C LEU A 499 -7.79 -1.55 20.54
N GLU A 500 -9.11 -1.39 20.43
CA GLU A 500 -9.94 -2.32 19.64
C GLU A 500 -9.48 -2.38 18.18
N LYS A 501 -9.17 -1.21 17.59
CA LYS A 501 -8.59 -1.15 16.25
C LYS A 501 -7.20 -1.77 16.19
N TYR A 502 -6.35 -1.46 17.16
CA TYR A 502 -5.00 -2.01 17.26
C TYR A 502 -4.98 -3.55 17.34
N VAL A 503 -5.89 -4.18 18.10
CA VAL A 503 -6.01 -5.64 18.14
C VAL A 503 -6.41 -6.21 16.78
N THR A 504 -7.32 -5.54 16.07
CA THR A 504 -7.72 -5.93 14.71
C THR A 504 -6.54 -5.86 13.74
N ASP A 505 -5.69 -4.84 13.87
CA ASP A 505 -4.48 -4.70 13.05
C ASP A 505 -3.42 -5.76 13.39
N LEU A 506 -3.24 -6.11 14.67
CA LEU A 506 -2.37 -7.21 15.05
C LEU A 506 -2.83 -8.55 14.49
N GLU A 507 -4.14 -8.84 14.56
CA GLU A 507 -4.72 -10.02 13.91
C GLU A 507 -4.46 -10.01 12.40
N ALA A 508 -4.58 -8.85 11.75
CA ALA A 508 -4.26 -8.72 10.33
C ALA A 508 -2.77 -9.00 10.02
N ILE A 509 -1.85 -8.49 10.83
CA ILE A 509 -0.39 -8.71 10.66
C ILE A 509 -0.01 -10.18 10.81
N PHE A 510 -0.49 -10.84 11.86
CA PHE A 510 -0.01 -12.19 12.20
C PHE A 510 -0.85 -13.31 11.58
N VAL A 511 -2.18 -13.16 11.53
CA VAL A 511 -3.10 -14.21 11.03
C VAL A 511 -3.42 -13.98 9.56
N ARG A 512 -3.93 -12.79 9.21
CA ARG A 512 -4.41 -12.54 7.84
C ARG A 512 -3.27 -12.55 6.83
N CYS A 513 -2.15 -11.86 7.08
CA CYS A 513 -0.99 -11.91 6.19
C CYS A 513 -0.46 -13.34 6.01
N SER A 514 -0.37 -14.14 7.07
CA SER A 514 0.02 -15.56 6.97
C SER A 514 -0.90 -16.34 6.03
N SER A 515 -2.22 -16.17 6.17
CA SER A 515 -3.20 -16.84 5.31
C SER A 515 -3.12 -16.39 3.85
N LEU A 516 -2.89 -15.09 3.61
CA LEU A 516 -2.81 -14.51 2.27
C LEU A 516 -1.55 -14.98 1.55
N PHE A 517 -0.37 -14.89 2.18
CA PHE A 517 0.87 -15.40 1.59
C PHE A 517 0.74 -16.88 1.23
N ASN A 518 0.18 -17.70 2.13
CA ASN A 518 -0.06 -19.10 1.83
C ASN A 518 -0.97 -19.30 0.61
N SER A 519 -2.08 -18.55 0.53
CA SER A 519 -3.00 -18.64 -0.60
C SER A 519 -2.35 -18.24 -1.94
N TRP A 520 -1.53 -17.19 -1.95
CA TRP A 520 -0.86 -16.73 -3.17
C TRP A 520 0.21 -17.71 -3.64
N ILE A 521 0.93 -18.33 -2.70
CA ILE A 521 1.91 -19.39 -3.01
C ILE A 521 1.21 -20.62 -3.58
N GLU A 522 0.11 -21.08 -2.97
CA GLU A 522 -0.68 -22.20 -3.47
C GLU A 522 -1.23 -21.92 -4.89
N MET A 523 -1.67 -20.68 -5.15
CA MET A 523 -2.09 -20.26 -6.49
C MET A 523 -0.95 -20.38 -7.51
N THR A 524 0.25 -19.85 -7.23
CA THR A 524 1.39 -19.91 -8.18
C THR A 524 1.96 -21.31 -8.35
N GLU A 525 1.93 -22.13 -7.30
CA GLU A 525 2.28 -23.56 -7.39
C GLU A 525 1.28 -24.34 -8.23
N SER A 526 -0.03 -24.10 -8.07
CA SER A 526 -1.07 -24.73 -8.91
C SER A 526 -0.94 -24.35 -10.39
N MET A 527 -0.36 -23.18 -10.67
CA MET A 527 -0.06 -22.69 -12.02
C MET A 527 1.25 -23.27 -12.60
N LYS A 528 2.01 -24.06 -11.83
CA LYS A 528 3.34 -24.61 -12.19
C LYS A 528 4.38 -23.53 -12.55
N ARG A 529 4.35 -22.38 -11.84
CA ARG A 529 5.24 -21.21 -12.05
C ARG A 529 6.17 -20.97 -10.86
N PRO A 530 7.28 -21.74 -10.72
CA PRO A 530 8.13 -21.73 -9.52
C PRO A 530 8.84 -20.39 -9.28
N LEU A 531 9.18 -19.64 -10.34
CA LEU A 531 9.79 -18.31 -10.21
C LEU A 531 8.87 -17.30 -9.51
N LEU A 532 7.55 -17.39 -9.72
CA LEU A 532 6.58 -16.51 -9.07
C LEU A 532 6.37 -16.91 -7.61
N SER A 533 6.27 -18.21 -7.33
CA SER A 533 6.26 -18.71 -5.94
C SER A 533 7.50 -18.23 -5.20
N ALA A 534 8.67 -18.24 -5.86
CA ALA A 534 9.92 -17.78 -5.27
C ALA A 534 9.94 -16.27 -5.00
N ALA A 535 9.43 -15.46 -5.93
CA ALA A 535 9.26 -14.03 -5.71
C ALA A 535 8.39 -13.73 -4.48
N ILE A 536 7.27 -14.44 -4.32
CA ILE A 536 6.36 -14.28 -3.16
C ILE A 536 7.05 -14.72 -1.87
N LEU A 537 7.64 -15.91 -1.84
CA LEU A 537 8.35 -16.44 -0.67
C LEU A 537 9.50 -15.53 -0.23
N SER A 538 10.26 -14.97 -1.18
CA SER A 538 11.36 -14.04 -0.89
C SER A 538 10.85 -12.78 -0.16
N ARG A 539 9.73 -12.21 -0.62
CA ARG A 539 9.10 -11.03 0.00
C ARG A 539 8.43 -11.37 1.33
N GLU A 540 7.81 -12.53 1.45
CA GLU A 540 7.26 -13.02 2.72
C GLU A 540 8.35 -13.15 3.79
N TRP A 541 9.50 -13.71 3.44
CA TRP A 541 10.61 -13.86 4.38
C TRP A 541 11.13 -12.52 4.87
N GLU A 542 11.22 -11.54 3.97
CA GLU A 542 11.55 -10.17 4.34
C GLU A 542 10.48 -9.56 5.27
N PHE A 543 9.19 -9.71 4.95
CA PHE A 543 8.09 -9.23 5.78
C PHE A 543 8.21 -9.71 7.23
N TRP A 544 8.39 -11.01 7.44
CA TRP A 544 8.53 -11.56 8.79
C TRP A 544 9.80 -11.11 9.51
N GLY A 545 10.89 -10.87 8.77
CA GLY A 545 12.11 -10.26 9.30
C GLY A 545 11.89 -8.80 9.74
N LYS A 546 11.08 -8.03 9.02
CA LYS A 546 10.70 -6.66 9.41
C LYS A 546 9.75 -6.64 10.61
N VAL A 547 8.79 -7.57 10.66
CA VAL A 547 7.92 -7.74 11.84
C VAL A 547 8.77 -8.02 13.07
N GLU A 548 9.73 -8.95 12.97
CA GLU A 548 10.66 -9.29 14.04
C GLU A 548 11.46 -8.09 14.56
N ALA A 549 12.01 -7.28 13.65
CA ALA A 549 12.78 -6.10 14.00
C ALA A 549 11.95 -4.99 14.70
N HIS A 550 10.62 -5.04 14.61
CA HIS A 550 9.72 -4.03 15.16
C HIS A 550 8.76 -4.58 16.23
N LEU A 551 8.99 -5.80 16.74
CA LEU A 551 8.18 -6.38 17.83
C LEU A 551 8.15 -5.50 19.08
N THR A 552 9.29 -4.93 19.46
CA THR A 552 9.38 -4.05 20.63
C THR A 552 8.49 -2.82 20.50
N VAL A 553 8.38 -2.22 19.31
CA VAL A 553 7.51 -1.06 19.07
C VAL A 553 6.03 -1.44 19.23
N LEU A 554 5.65 -2.64 18.78
CA LEU A 554 4.29 -3.14 18.96
C LEU A 554 3.98 -3.34 20.45
N GLU A 555 4.88 -4.01 21.18
CA GLU A 555 4.72 -4.25 22.63
C GLU A 555 4.69 -2.95 23.45
N GLU A 556 5.60 -2.02 23.18
CA GLU A 556 5.66 -0.72 23.85
C GLU A 556 4.37 0.09 23.64
N ALA A 557 3.84 0.13 22.40
CA ALA A 557 2.59 0.82 22.10
C ALA A 557 1.40 0.25 22.87
N TRP A 558 1.37 -1.09 23.05
CA TRP A 558 0.35 -1.74 23.88
C TRP A 558 0.51 -1.39 25.35
N ILE A 559 1.72 -1.54 25.91
CA ILE A 559 2.03 -1.27 27.33
C ILE A 559 1.69 0.18 27.69
N GLU A 560 2.09 1.14 26.86
CA GLU A 560 1.81 2.56 27.07
C GLU A 560 0.30 2.82 27.15
N ALA A 561 -0.49 2.24 26.24
CA ALA A 561 -1.94 2.44 26.18
C ALA A 561 -2.71 1.81 27.34
N ILE A 562 -2.17 0.78 28.00
CA ILE A 562 -2.83 0.08 29.12
C ILE A 562 -2.32 0.50 30.51
N ALA A 563 -1.28 1.32 30.60
CA ALA A 563 -0.59 1.61 31.85
C ALA A 563 -1.47 2.29 32.93
N ASP A 564 -2.40 3.15 32.53
CA ASP A 564 -3.20 4.00 33.44
C ASP A 564 -4.71 3.73 33.34
N LYS A 565 -5.11 2.45 33.45
CA LYS A 565 -6.53 2.05 33.48
C LYS A 565 -7.18 2.39 34.82
N ARG A 566 -8.21 3.23 34.81
CA ARG A 566 -8.88 3.71 36.04
C ARG A 566 -10.35 3.32 36.11
N ILE A 567 -11.02 3.10 34.98
CA ILE A 567 -12.45 2.76 34.93
C ILE A 567 -12.65 1.28 35.30
N LYS A 568 -13.30 1.04 36.45
CA LYS A 568 -13.70 -0.30 36.89
C LYS A 568 -14.93 -0.79 36.11
N GLY A 569 -14.88 -2.04 35.62
CA GLY A 569 -16.00 -2.69 34.93
C GLY A 569 -16.09 -2.43 33.41
N LEU A 570 -15.18 -1.64 32.84
CA LEU A 570 -15.07 -1.49 31.38
C LEU A 570 -14.38 -2.73 30.78
N ILE A 571 -15.00 -3.34 29.78
CA ILE A 571 -14.40 -4.46 29.05
C ILE A 571 -13.35 -3.91 28.10
N TRP A 572 -12.08 -4.27 28.33
CA TRP A 572 -10.95 -3.91 27.49
C TRP A 572 -10.62 -5.04 26.52
N PRO A 573 -10.13 -4.73 25.31
CA PRO A 573 -9.55 -5.75 24.44
C PRO A 573 -8.33 -6.40 25.12
N SER A 574 -8.06 -7.64 24.76
CA SER A 574 -6.93 -8.44 25.27
C SER A 574 -6.09 -8.96 24.12
N VAL A 575 -4.77 -8.91 24.26
CA VAL A 575 -3.81 -9.46 23.29
C VAL A 575 -2.91 -10.45 24.01
N ASN A 576 -2.70 -11.61 23.40
CA ASN A 576 -1.68 -12.57 23.82
C ASN A 576 -0.51 -12.54 22.82
N PHE A 577 0.54 -11.78 23.14
CA PHE A 577 1.72 -11.67 22.27
C PHE A 577 2.44 -13.01 22.09
N ASP A 578 2.44 -13.87 23.11
CA ASP A 578 3.09 -15.19 23.02
C ASP A 578 2.43 -16.07 21.94
N ASP A 579 1.11 -16.01 21.81
CA ASP A 579 0.40 -16.78 20.79
C ASP A 579 0.65 -16.22 19.38
N LEU A 580 0.74 -14.89 19.23
CA LEU A 580 1.09 -14.25 17.96
C LEU A 580 2.53 -14.60 17.53
N LEU A 581 3.47 -14.63 18.46
CA LEU A 581 4.86 -15.02 18.21
C LEU A 581 4.99 -16.50 17.84
N LYS A 582 4.20 -17.37 18.49
CA LYS A 582 4.11 -18.79 18.10
C LYS A 582 3.60 -18.94 16.67
N GLN A 583 2.54 -18.23 16.29
CA GLN A 583 2.00 -18.26 14.93
C GLN A 583 3.02 -17.79 13.89
N LYS A 584 3.71 -16.67 14.14
CA LYS A 584 4.82 -16.20 13.30
C LYS A 584 5.90 -17.29 13.14
N LYS A 585 6.33 -17.92 14.25
CA LYS A 585 7.36 -18.97 14.21
C LYS A 585 6.92 -20.16 13.36
N LEU A 586 5.67 -20.61 13.53
CA LEU A 586 5.09 -21.68 12.70
C LEU A 586 5.07 -21.30 11.21
N ARG A 587 4.67 -20.07 10.87
CA ARG A 587 4.64 -19.62 9.49
C ARG A 587 6.05 -19.52 8.87
N LYS A 588 7.04 -18.99 9.59
CA LYS A 588 8.44 -18.96 9.11
C LYS A 588 8.97 -20.37 8.84
N ILE A 589 8.67 -21.34 9.71
CA ILE A 589 9.06 -22.75 9.51
C ILE A 589 8.45 -23.29 8.20
N GLU A 590 7.16 -23.03 7.96
CA GLU A 590 6.49 -23.49 6.74
C GLU A 590 7.04 -22.81 5.47
N ALA A 591 7.27 -21.50 5.52
CA ALA A 591 7.87 -20.76 4.41
C ALA A 591 9.26 -21.32 4.04
N VAL A 592 10.08 -21.70 5.02
CA VAL A 592 11.41 -22.32 4.77
C VAL A 592 11.27 -23.69 4.12
N LYS A 593 10.29 -24.50 4.53
CA LYS A 593 10.00 -25.78 3.86
C LYS A 593 9.59 -25.55 2.41
N GLN A 594 8.73 -24.58 2.13
CA GLN A 594 8.33 -24.20 0.77
C GLN A 594 9.54 -23.70 -0.05
N MET A 595 10.36 -22.81 0.52
CA MET A 595 11.61 -22.33 -0.09
C MET A 595 12.58 -23.46 -0.43
N SER A 596 12.74 -24.46 0.43
CA SER A 596 13.61 -25.61 0.16
C SER A 596 13.13 -26.44 -1.05
N THR A 597 11.81 -26.57 -1.21
CA THR A 597 11.20 -27.28 -2.36
C THR A 597 11.35 -26.48 -3.65
N VAL A 598 10.93 -25.21 -3.63
CA VAL A 598 10.98 -24.33 -4.80
C VAL A 598 12.44 -24.06 -5.20
N GLY A 599 13.33 -23.85 -4.23
CA GLY A 599 14.76 -23.65 -4.46
C GLY A 599 15.40 -24.84 -5.18
N GLY A 600 15.12 -26.06 -4.72
CA GLY A 600 15.60 -27.28 -5.40
C GLY A 600 15.16 -27.34 -6.87
N LEU A 601 13.90 -27.01 -7.16
CA LEU A 601 13.39 -26.95 -8.53
C LEU A 601 14.10 -25.85 -9.35
N LEU A 602 14.25 -24.65 -8.81
CA LEU A 602 14.90 -23.52 -9.51
C LEU A 602 16.37 -23.78 -9.84
N ASN A 603 17.07 -24.55 -9.00
CA ASN A 603 18.46 -24.91 -9.25
C ASN A 603 18.63 -25.87 -10.43
N LEU A 604 17.61 -26.69 -10.72
CA LEU A 604 17.57 -27.57 -11.89
C LEU A 604 17.24 -26.82 -13.19
N LEU A 605 16.54 -25.69 -13.11
CA LEU A 605 16.15 -24.90 -14.27
C LEU A 605 17.32 -24.08 -14.85
N SER A 606 17.25 -23.77 -16.15
CA SER A 606 18.24 -22.88 -16.80
C SER A 606 18.18 -21.46 -16.22
N LYS A 607 19.35 -20.86 -15.93
CA LYS A 607 19.41 -19.48 -15.40
C LYS A 607 19.38 -18.47 -16.55
N SER A 608 18.55 -17.45 -16.40
CA SER A 608 18.62 -16.24 -17.21
C SER A 608 19.37 -15.16 -16.44
N ASP A 609 20.34 -14.50 -17.08
CA ASP A 609 21.12 -13.42 -16.47
C ASP A 609 20.27 -12.19 -16.10
N LYS A 610 19.06 -12.08 -16.66
CA LYS A 610 18.14 -10.96 -16.41
C LYS A 610 17.29 -11.14 -15.15
N LEU A 611 17.23 -12.35 -14.59
CA LEU A 611 16.31 -12.68 -13.49
C LEU A 611 17.02 -12.73 -12.14
N PRO A 612 16.33 -12.40 -11.03
CA PRO A 612 16.88 -12.56 -9.69
C PRO A 612 17.25 -14.01 -9.36
N ASP A 613 18.32 -14.20 -8.57
CA ASP A 613 18.81 -15.52 -8.17
C ASP A 613 18.11 -16.04 -6.90
N TYR A 614 16.82 -16.37 -7.04
CA TYR A 614 16.05 -16.93 -5.92
C TYR A 614 16.57 -18.30 -5.48
N GLY A 615 17.07 -19.12 -6.41
CA GLY A 615 17.65 -20.44 -6.09
C GLY A 615 18.84 -20.32 -5.14
N GLY A 616 19.79 -19.43 -5.47
CA GLY A 616 20.93 -19.12 -4.60
C GLY A 616 20.50 -18.49 -3.27
N GLN A 617 19.50 -17.59 -3.28
CA GLN A 617 18.93 -17.02 -2.06
C GLN A 617 18.37 -18.10 -1.13
N PHE A 618 17.58 -19.04 -1.66
CA PHE A 618 16.92 -20.07 -0.87
C PHE A 618 17.89 -21.13 -0.34
N ILE A 619 18.91 -21.52 -1.10
CA ILE A 619 19.99 -22.37 -0.57
C ILE A 619 20.65 -21.69 0.63
N ASN A 620 20.95 -20.39 0.52
CA ASN A 620 21.60 -19.66 1.60
C ASN A 620 20.70 -19.55 2.84
N ILE A 621 19.39 -19.31 2.66
CA ILE A 621 18.43 -19.31 3.78
C ILE A 621 18.35 -20.70 4.40
N CYS A 622 18.25 -21.77 3.60
CA CYS A 622 18.21 -23.15 4.10
C CYS A 622 19.45 -23.48 4.93
N ALA A 623 20.65 -23.07 4.50
CA ALA A 623 21.89 -23.24 5.24
C ALA A 623 21.81 -22.62 6.65
N TYR A 624 21.38 -21.36 6.75
CA TYR A 624 21.18 -20.68 8.04
C TYR A 624 20.10 -21.34 8.90
N GLN A 625 19.01 -21.83 8.29
CA GLN A 625 17.93 -22.48 9.03
C GLN A 625 18.30 -23.88 9.51
N LEU A 626 19.17 -24.61 8.80
CA LEU A 626 19.77 -25.86 9.28
C LEU A 626 20.64 -25.61 10.51
N LEU A 627 21.45 -24.55 10.47
CA LEU A 627 22.26 -24.14 11.61
C LEU A 627 21.40 -23.71 12.81
N ASP A 628 20.37 -22.89 12.58
CA ASP A 628 19.44 -22.46 13.63
C ASP A 628 18.67 -23.65 14.22
N ALA A 629 18.27 -24.63 13.39
CA ALA A 629 17.65 -25.86 13.85
C ALA A 629 18.58 -26.65 14.78
N MET A 630 19.89 -26.73 14.46
CA MET A 630 20.88 -27.33 15.35
C MET A 630 21.05 -26.52 16.65
N CYS A 631 21.15 -25.19 16.59
CA CYS A 631 21.31 -24.37 17.80
C CYS A 631 20.08 -24.37 18.72
N ASN A 632 18.88 -24.57 18.19
CA ASN A 632 17.61 -24.55 18.94
C ASN A 632 17.02 -25.96 19.21
N ASN A 633 17.79 -27.02 19.00
CA ASN A 633 17.39 -28.42 19.16
C ASN A 633 16.09 -28.81 18.41
N ASN A 634 15.98 -28.45 17.14
CA ASN A 634 14.82 -28.76 16.29
C ASN A 634 15.17 -29.79 15.19
N PHE A 635 15.32 -31.06 15.58
CA PHE A 635 15.72 -32.14 14.69
C PHE A 635 14.72 -32.38 13.53
N GLU A 636 13.41 -32.26 13.79
CA GLU A 636 12.37 -32.45 12.77
C GLU A 636 12.53 -31.48 11.59
N LEU A 637 12.82 -30.21 11.87
CA LEU A 637 13.09 -29.22 10.82
C LEU A 637 14.37 -29.55 10.07
N PHE A 638 15.43 -29.93 10.79
CA PHE A 638 16.70 -30.31 10.19
C PHE A 638 16.53 -31.45 9.19
N LYS A 639 15.84 -32.51 9.59
CA LYS A 639 15.56 -33.70 8.77
C LYS A 639 14.85 -33.35 7.46
N ILE A 640 13.84 -32.49 7.50
CA ILE A 640 13.08 -32.08 6.31
C ILE A 640 13.95 -31.28 5.33
N LEU A 641 14.82 -30.40 5.85
CA LEU A 641 15.60 -29.47 5.05
C LEU A 641 16.89 -30.07 4.49
N PHE A 642 17.59 -30.90 5.27
CA PHE A 642 18.96 -31.32 4.94
C PHE A 642 19.03 -32.09 3.62
N LYS A 643 18.09 -33.02 3.39
CA LYS A 643 17.99 -33.76 2.12
C LYS A 643 17.89 -32.82 0.93
N LYS A 644 16.97 -31.86 0.98
CA LYS A 644 16.75 -30.89 -0.13
C LYS A 644 17.94 -29.97 -0.31
N TYR A 645 18.58 -29.56 0.79
CA TYR A 645 19.77 -28.73 0.77
C TYR A 645 20.96 -29.43 0.11
N LEU A 646 21.18 -30.73 0.39
CA LEU A 646 22.23 -31.53 -0.25
C LEU A 646 22.09 -31.55 -1.77
N TYR A 647 20.93 -31.99 -2.29
CA TYR A 647 20.70 -32.06 -3.73
C TYR A 647 20.73 -30.67 -4.39
N SER A 648 20.25 -29.63 -3.70
CA SER A 648 20.30 -28.25 -4.21
C SER A 648 21.73 -27.74 -4.33
N SER A 649 22.57 -27.97 -3.32
CA SER A 649 23.99 -27.55 -3.33
C SER A 649 24.77 -28.25 -4.43
N ILE A 650 24.51 -29.53 -4.68
CA ILE A 650 25.12 -30.30 -5.77
C ILE A 650 24.65 -29.79 -7.14
N ALA A 651 23.34 -29.55 -7.31
CA ALA A 651 22.81 -28.98 -8.55
C ALA A 651 23.43 -27.60 -8.85
N THR A 652 23.59 -26.75 -7.83
CA THR A 652 24.24 -25.44 -7.99
C THR A 652 25.72 -25.57 -8.33
N PHE A 653 26.45 -26.51 -7.73
CA PHE A 653 27.84 -26.79 -8.11
C PHE A 653 27.94 -27.17 -9.59
N SER A 654 27.11 -28.11 -10.05
CA SER A 654 27.07 -28.54 -11.45
C SER A 654 26.78 -27.39 -12.41
N LYS A 655 25.88 -26.48 -12.01
CA LYS A 655 25.48 -25.30 -12.80
C LYS A 655 26.55 -24.22 -12.88
N LEU A 656 27.36 -24.05 -11.84
CA LEU A 656 28.42 -23.04 -11.78
C LEU A 656 29.75 -23.53 -12.38
N LYS A 657 29.86 -24.82 -12.73
CA LYS A 657 31.08 -25.39 -13.30
C LYS A 657 31.49 -24.62 -14.57
N PRO A 658 32.76 -24.18 -14.69
CA PRO A 658 33.20 -23.38 -15.83
C PRO A 658 33.08 -24.16 -17.14
N THR A 659 32.62 -23.48 -18.19
CA THR A 659 32.61 -24.02 -19.56
C THR A 659 34.02 -24.09 -20.15
N GLU A 660 34.26 -25.06 -21.03
CA GLU A 660 35.60 -25.37 -21.58
C GLU A 660 36.25 -24.20 -22.33
N THR A 661 35.48 -23.19 -22.73
CA THR A 661 35.88 -22.06 -23.57
C THR A 661 36.65 -20.95 -22.83
N LEU A 662 36.79 -21.01 -21.50
CA LEU A 662 37.46 -19.97 -20.70
C LEU A 662 39.00 -20.15 -20.63
N PRO A 663 39.79 -19.07 -20.48
CA PRO A 663 41.23 -19.15 -20.16
C PRO A 663 41.49 -19.84 -18.81
N ASP A 664 42.62 -20.54 -18.67
CA ASP A 664 42.92 -21.39 -17.50
C ASP A 664 42.88 -20.66 -16.14
N TRP A 665 43.41 -19.43 -16.08
CA TRP A 665 43.37 -18.63 -14.84
C TRP A 665 41.93 -18.27 -14.43
N ARG A 666 41.05 -18.03 -15.42
CA ARG A 666 39.64 -17.71 -15.19
C ARG A 666 38.85 -18.97 -14.84
N LYS A 667 39.17 -20.11 -15.46
CA LYS A 667 38.62 -21.42 -15.08
C LYS A 667 38.90 -21.73 -13.60
N ILE A 668 40.13 -21.48 -13.12
CA ILE A 668 40.48 -21.70 -11.71
C ILE A 668 39.64 -20.81 -10.78
N GLN A 669 39.46 -19.52 -11.11
CA GLN A 669 38.64 -18.61 -10.31
C GLN A 669 37.16 -19.00 -10.31
N GLU A 670 36.57 -19.27 -11.47
CA GLU A 670 35.18 -19.70 -11.60
C GLU A 670 34.95 -21.05 -10.89
N PHE A 671 35.92 -21.97 -10.95
CA PHE A 671 35.85 -23.23 -10.22
C PHE A 671 35.91 -23.03 -8.70
N LYS A 672 36.74 -22.11 -8.19
CA LYS A 672 36.73 -21.72 -6.76
C LYS A 672 35.36 -21.20 -6.32
N ILE A 673 34.66 -20.45 -7.18
CA ILE A 673 33.29 -20.00 -6.91
C ILE A 673 32.33 -21.20 -6.96
N ALA A 674 32.39 -22.01 -8.02
CA ALA A 674 31.51 -23.16 -8.24
C ALA A 674 31.52 -24.15 -7.08
N VAL A 675 32.69 -24.40 -6.50
CA VAL A 675 32.90 -25.32 -5.36
C VAL A 675 32.28 -24.80 -4.04
N SER A 676 31.97 -23.51 -3.93
CA SER A 676 31.52 -22.91 -2.67
C SER A 676 30.27 -23.57 -2.05
N PRO A 677 29.20 -23.92 -2.81
CA PRO A 677 28.04 -24.64 -2.27
C PRO A 677 28.38 -26.02 -1.70
N LEU A 678 29.37 -26.72 -2.26
CA LEU A 678 29.84 -28.00 -1.71
C LEU A 678 30.58 -27.80 -0.38
N LEU A 679 31.42 -26.77 -0.30
CA LEU A 679 32.11 -26.44 0.95
C LEU A 679 31.12 -26.04 2.06
N ASP A 680 30.08 -25.28 1.71
CA ASP A 680 29.02 -24.92 2.64
C ASP A 680 28.24 -26.18 3.10
N LEU A 681 27.96 -27.11 2.17
CA LEU A 681 27.28 -28.37 2.47
C LEU A 681 28.07 -29.25 3.44
N ILE A 682 29.36 -29.49 3.18
CA ILE A 682 30.19 -30.33 4.06
C ILE A 682 30.43 -29.66 5.42
N GLU A 683 30.47 -28.33 5.48
CA GLU A 683 30.60 -27.64 6.77
C GLU A 683 29.37 -27.84 7.64
N ILE A 684 28.17 -27.61 7.10
CA ILE A 684 26.91 -27.86 7.83
C ILE A 684 26.78 -29.34 8.21
N SER A 685 27.18 -30.23 7.31
CA SER A 685 27.20 -31.69 7.58
C SER A 685 28.07 -32.00 8.80
N GLY A 686 29.26 -31.40 8.92
CA GLY A 686 30.12 -31.61 10.08
C GLY A 686 29.62 -30.96 11.37
N TYR A 687 28.93 -29.81 11.30
CA TYR A 687 28.28 -29.24 12.47
C TYR A 687 27.14 -30.12 13.00
N ALA A 688 26.49 -30.92 12.16
CA ALA A 688 25.52 -31.92 12.62
C ALA A 688 26.17 -32.98 13.53
N LYS A 689 27.47 -33.31 13.32
CA LYS A 689 28.22 -34.17 14.26
C LYS A 689 28.43 -33.49 15.60
N VAL A 690 28.72 -32.19 15.62
CA VAL A 690 28.85 -31.41 16.86
C VAL A 690 27.51 -31.37 17.60
N ALA A 691 26.42 -31.08 16.90
CA ALA A 691 25.07 -31.09 17.47
C ALA A 691 24.69 -32.45 18.05
N SER A 692 25.01 -33.53 17.33
CA SER A 692 24.78 -34.91 17.78
C SER A 692 25.46 -35.21 19.11
N GLU A 693 26.71 -34.79 19.26
CA GLU A 693 27.48 -34.99 20.48
C GLU A 693 27.04 -34.05 21.61
N PHE A 694 26.67 -32.80 21.28
CA PHE A 694 26.23 -31.78 22.24
C PHE A 694 24.90 -32.09 22.90
N TYR A 695 23.92 -32.60 22.13
CA TYR A 695 22.62 -33.03 22.67
C TYR A 695 22.60 -34.48 23.15
N GLU A 696 23.71 -35.21 23.02
CA GLU A 696 23.80 -36.65 23.30
C GLU A 696 22.79 -37.49 22.47
N GLU A 697 22.41 -36.99 21.29
CA GLU A 697 21.48 -37.63 20.37
C GLU A 697 22.18 -38.01 19.06
N SER A 698 22.30 -39.30 18.77
CA SER A 698 22.93 -39.79 17.53
C SER A 698 22.14 -39.49 16.25
N SER A 699 20.90 -39.04 16.39
CA SER A 699 19.93 -38.79 15.30
C SER A 699 20.46 -37.79 14.25
N TRP A 700 21.07 -36.70 14.70
CA TRP A 700 21.61 -35.63 13.86
C TRP A 700 22.65 -36.13 12.86
N TRP A 701 23.68 -36.84 13.35
CA TRP A 701 24.74 -37.35 12.50
C TRP A 701 24.28 -38.55 11.66
N ALA A 702 23.43 -39.42 12.22
CA ALA A 702 22.89 -40.58 11.50
C ALA A 702 22.11 -40.14 10.25
N GLU A 703 21.23 -39.14 10.36
CA GLU A 703 20.46 -38.64 9.22
C GLU A 703 21.36 -38.04 8.13
N VAL A 704 22.44 -37.33 8.50
CA VAL A 704 23.44 -36.82 7.55
C VAL A 704 24.13 -37.98 6.82
N VAL A 705 24.60 -38.98 7.56
CA VAL A 705 25.26 -40.16 6.98
C VAL A 705 24.31 -40.89 6.03
N ASP A 706 23.08 -41.14 6.45
CA ASP A 706 22.09 -41.86 5.65
C ASP A 706 21.82 -41.15 4.31
N ILE A 707 21.70 -39.82 4.31
CA ILE A 707 21.43 -39.05 3.10
C ILE A 707 22.66 -39.03 2.17
N TRP A 708 23.87 -38.86 2.72
CA TRP A 708 25.10 -38.95 1.92
C TRP A 708 25.32 -40.34 1.35
N ASP A 709 25.10 -41.39 2.13
CA ASP A 709 25.23 -42.79 1.71
C ASP A 709 24.26 -43.12 0.57
N ASN A 710 23.04 -42.59 0.64
CA ASN A 710 22.07 -42.72 -0.45
C ASN A 710 22.53 -42.01 -1.72
N TYR A 711 23.04 -40.77 -1.60
CA TYR A 711 23.57 -40.03 -2.75
C TYR A 711 24.75 -40.76 -3.42
N ILE A 712 25.69 -41.27 -2.63
CA ILE A 712 26.85 -42.02 -3.14
C ILE A 712 26.39 -43.30 -3.87
N LYS A 713 25.41 -44.04 -3.32
CA LYS A 713 24.88 -45.24 -4.00
C LYS A 713 24.18 -44.95 -5.32
N GLU A 714 23.57 -43.77 -5.45
CA GLU A 714 22.76 -43.40 -6.62
C GLU A 714 23.60 -42.88 -7.80
N ASP A 715 24.66 -42.08 -7.56
CA ASP A 715 25.25 -41.24 -8.62
C ASP A 715 26.75 -41.45 -8.91
N SER A 716 27.59 -41.95 -7.98
CA SER A 716 29.07 -41.96 -8.17
C SER A 716 29.83 -42.94 -7.27
N ASP A 717 31.07 -43.29 -7.62
CA ASP A 717 31.96 -44.05 -6.73
C ASP A 717 32.43 -43.17 -5.55
N LEU A 718 32.56 -43.77 -4.37
CA LEU A 718 32.96 -43.09 -3.13
C LEU A 718 34.35 -42.43 -3.26
N ASP A 719 35.24 -43.06 -4.03
CA ASP A 719 36.58 -42.54 -4.31
C ASP A 719 36.54 -41.26 -5.16
N GLU A 720 35.60 -41.12 -6.09
CA GLU A 720 35.47 -39.93 -6.94
C GLU A 720 34.96 -38.72 -6.13
N ILE A 721 33.98 -38.94 -5.26
CA ILE A 721 33.46 -37.89 -4.36
C ILE A 721 34.55 -37.44 -3.38
N PHE A 722 35.32 -38.39 -2.83
CA PHE A 722 36.46 -38.07 -1.97
C PHE A 722 37.51 -37.23 -2.71
N ILE A 723 37.87 -37.59 -3.95
CA ILE A 723 38.81 -36.83 -4.78
C ILE A 723 38.27 -35.43 -5.11
N LEU A 724 36.98 -35.30 -5.41
CA LEU A 724 36.34 -34.02 -5.70
C LEU A 724 36.40 -33.08 -4.49
N LEU A 725 35.95 -33.55 -3.32
CA LEU A 725 35.90 -32.75 -2.10
C LEU A 725 37.31 -32.40 -1.58
N SER A 726 38.24 -33.35 -1.64
CA SER A 726 39.65 -33.11 -1.26
C SER A 726 40.32 -32.09 -2.17
N SER A 727 40.09 -32.18 -3.48
CA SER A 727 40.61 -31.21 -4.45
C SER A 727 39.98 -29.83 -4.26
N ALA A 728 38.68 -29.75 -3.98
CA ALA A 728 37.96 -28.53 -3.66
C ALA A 728 38.55 -27.79 -2.45
N ILE A 729 38.83 -28.53 -1.38
CA ILE A 729 39.46 -28.00 -0.16
C ILE A 729 40.87 -27.49 -0.47
N ASN A 730 41.71 -28.33 -1.10
CA ASN A 730 43.10 -27.97 -1.40
C ASN A 730 43.20 -26.74 -2.31
N LEU A 731 42.30 -26.60 -3.28
CA LEU A 731 42.27 -25.45 -4.19
C LEU A 731 41.91 -24.14 -3.47
N THR A 732 41.00 -24.19 -2.50
CA THR A 732 40.53 -23.00 -1.77
C THR A 732 41.45 -22.62 -0.62
N GLU A 733 42.16 -23.57 -0.03
CA GLU A 733 43.09 -23.33 1.08
C GLU A 733 44.56 -23.15 0.66
N GLY A 734 44.94 -23.60 -0.53
CA GLY A 734 46.32 -23.57 -1.02
C GLY A 734 46.86 -22.18 -1.37
N THR A 735 45.98 -21.17 -1.51
CA THR A 735 46.35 -19.79 -1.86
C THR A 735 46.20 -18.84 -0.67
N ILE A 736 47.08 -17.84 -0.52
CA ILE A 736 46.97 -16.76 0.48
C ILE A 736 45.87 -15.79 0.02
N GLU A 737 44.64 -16.28 -0.03
CA GLU A 737 43.45 -15.56 -0.47
C GLU A 737 42.32 -15.82 0.51
N ILE A 738 41.41 -14.84 0.66
CA ILE A 738 40.17 -15.03 1.39
C ILE A 738 39.26 -15.90 0.51
N ALA A 739 39.01 -17.14 0.93
CA ALA A 739 38.16 -18.05 0.18
C ALA A 739 36.75 -17.47 -0.01
N HIS A 740 36.16 -17.69 -1.18
CA HIS A 740 34.80 -17.24 -1.48
C HIS A 740 33.81 -17.80 -0.45
N ARG A 741 32.89 -16.96 0.04
CA ARG A 741 31.93 -17.24 1.12
C ARG A 741 32.51 -17.62 2.49
N SER A 742 33.83 -17.46 2.72
CA SER A 742 34.44 -17.75 4.04
C SER A 742 33.90 -16.92 5.20
N SER A 743 33.38 -15.71 4.95
CA SER A 743 32.73 -14.88 5.98
C SER A 743 31.42 -15.50 6.51
N PHE A 744 30.65 -16.16 5.64
CA PHE A 744 29.44 -16.88 6.04
C PHE A 744 29.77 -18.07 6.92
N ARG A 745 30.76 -18.87 6.49
CA ARG A 745 31.28 -20.02 7.23
C ARG A 745 31.83 -19.64 8.61
N LEU A 746 32.56 -18.52 8.69
CA LEU A 746 33.01 -17.96 9.97
C LEU A 746 31.83 -17.59 10.90
N SER A 747 30.76 -16.99 10.35
CA SER A 747 29.55 -16.70 11.12
C SER A 747 28.87 -17.97 11.64
N TRP A 748 28.83 -19.04 10.84
CA TRP A 748 28.31 -20.34 11.27
C TRP A 748 29.14 -20.94 12.39
N GLN A 749 30.46 -20.90 12.25
CA GLN A 749 31.38 -21.33 13.31
C GLN A 749 31.14 -20.56 14.61
N GLN A 750 30.97 -19.24 14.53
CA GLN A 750 30.68 -18.39 15.70
C GLN A 750 29.37 -18.75 16.38
N ASN A 751 28.31 -19.06 15.62
CA ASN A 751 27.03 -19.49 16.19
C ASN A 751 27.14 -20.84 16.92
N ILE A 752 27.88 -21.80 16.37
CA ILE A 752 28.14 -23.08 17.05
C ILE A 752 28.99 -22.85 18.31
N LEU A 753 30.01 -22.02 18.24
CA LEU A 753 30.80 -21.67 19.43
C LEU A 753 29.95 -20.95 20.50
N ALA A 754 28.97 -20.14 20.11
CA ALA A 754 28.01 -19.52 21.01
C ALA A 754 27.02 -20.53 21.64
N LEU A 755 26.68 -21.61 20.95
CA LEU A 755 25.96 -22.74 21.54
C LEU A 755 26.84 -23.44 22.60
N LEU A 756 28.08 -23.74 22.23
CA LEU A 756 29.05 -24.41 23.09
C LEU A 756 29.51 -23.56 24.29
N SER A 757 29.31 -22.24 24.25
CA SER A 757 29.61 -21.37 25.40
C SER A 757 28.59 -21.47 26.53
N GLN A 758 27.45 -22.08 26.30
CA GLN A 758 26.44 -22.35 27.33
C GLN A 758 26.86 -23.47 28.29
N ILE A 759 27.89 -24.25 27.95
CA ILE A 759 28.42 -25.33 28.78
C ILE A 759 29.15 -24.73 30.00
N GLN A 760 28.98 -25.34 31.17
CA GLN A 760 29.69 -24.96 32.39
C GLN A 760 31.22 -25.13 32.25
N ARG A 761 31.97 -24.13 32.76
CA ARG A 761 33.43 -24.06 32.66
C ARG A 761 34.05 -23.78 34.03
N LYS A 762 35.22 -24.37 34.31
CA LYS A 762 36.04 -24.09 35.49
C LYS A 762 37.48 -23.85 35.06
N GLU A 763 38.12 -22.82 35.60
CA GLU A 763 39.54 -22.58 35.38
C GLU A 763 40.37 -23.42 36.36
N ILE A 764 41.34 -24.17 35.82
CA ILE A 764 42.26 -24.99 36.59
C ILE A 764 43.66 -24.42 36.41
N PHE A 765 44.30 -24.08 37.52
CA PHE A 765 45.69 -23.64 37.55
C PHE A 765 46.58 -24.85 37.77
N SER A 766 47.49 -25.11 36.83
CA SER A 766 48.49 -26.16 36.97
C SER A 766 49.80 -25.55 37.47
N ASP A 767 50.37 -26.13 38.53
CA ASP A 767 51.69 -25.77 39.08
C ASP A 767 52.86 -26.15 38.14
N GLN A 768 52.61 -26.87 37.04
CA GLN A 768 53.65 -27.47 36.19
C GLN A 768 53.92 -26.73 34.86
N GLU A 769 53.21 -25.64 34.54
CA GLU A 769 53.45 -24.88 33.30
C GLU A 769 54.16 -23.53 33.56
N PHE A 770 55.28 -23.32 32.85
CA PHE A 770 56.21 -22.18 33.01
C PHE A 770 55.60 -20.80 32.68
N MET A 771 54.36 -20.76 32.19
CA MET A 771 53.55 -19.57 31.99
C MET A 771 52.20 -19.82 32.66
N PHE A 772 51.90 -19.11 33.75
CA PHE A 772 50.64 -19.13 34.51
C PHE A 772 49.40 -18.83 33.63
N ARG A 773 49.02 -19.76 32.76
CA ARG A 773 47.76 -19.71 32.01
C ARG A 773 46.82 -20.76 32.61
N PRO A 774 45.66 -20.35 33.14
CA PRO A 774 44.67 -21.32 33.59
C PRO A 774 44.20 -22.17 32.40
N LYS A 775 44.16 -23.49 32.57
CA LYS A 775 43.51 -24.39 31.63
C LYS A 775 42.03 -24.44 31.94
N THR A 776 41.18 -24.26 30.93
CA THR A 776 39.72 -24.36 31.11
C THR A 776 39.27 -25.82 31.08
N LEU A 777 38.68 -26.30 32.18
CA LEU A 777 37.88 -27.53 32.23
C LEU A 777 36.46 -27.24 31.78
N ILE A 778 35.93 -28.06 30.88
CA ILE A 778 34.59 -27.94 30.31
C ILE A 778 33.79 -29.18 30.71
N PHE A 779 32.64 -28.97 31.37
CA PHE A 779 31.80 -30.06 31.88
C PHE A 779 30.84 -30.57 30.80
N HIS A 780 31.32 -31.48 29.97
CA HIS A 780 30.51 -32.13 28.94
C HIS A 780 31.04 -33.56 28.70
N PRO A 781 30.20 -34.60 28.50
CA PRO A 781 30.66 -35.98 28.36
C PRO A 781 31.46 -36.23 27.06
N SER A 782 31.07 -35.62 25.94
CA SER A 782 31.79 -35.78 24.67
C SER A 782 33.14 -35.06 24.65
N ALA A 783 34.21 -35.80 24.36
CA ALA A 783 35.57 -35.27 24.14
C ALA A 783 35.64 -34.30 22.94
N LEU A 784 34.82 -34.54 21.91
CA LEU A 784 34.75 -33.68 20.73
C LEU A 784 34.26 -32.27 21.11
N VAL A 785 33.16 -32.22 21.87
CA VAL A 785 32.55 -30.97 22.31
C VAL A 785 33.51 -30.17 23.20
N ARG A 786 34.18 -30.84 24.16
CA ARG A 786 35.20 -30.20 24.99
C ARG A 786 36.35 -29.64 24.16
N MET A 787 36.85 -30.41 23.20
CA MET A 787 37.96 -30.01 22.34
C MET A 787 37.64 -28.77 21.48
N ILE A 788 36.43 -28.66 20.92
CA ILE A 788 35.99 -27.51 20.11
C ILE A 788 35.76 -26.26 20.97
N SER A 789 35.32 -26.45 22.21
CA SER A 789 34.92 -25.35 23.11
C SER A 789 36.09 -24.57 23.73
N LYS A 790 37.33 -25.07 23.68
CA LYS A 790 38.52 -24.46 24.32
C LYS A 790 39.06 -23.24 23.57
N GLU A 791 39.38 -22.17 24.30
CA GLU A 791 39.87 -20.89 23.76
C GLU A 791 41.28 -20.94 23.16
N ASP A 792 42.19 -21.72 23.75
CA ASP A 792 43.57 -21.86 23.27
C ASP A 792 43.68 -22.40 21.83
N TYR A 793 42.61 -23.06 21.37
CA TYR A 793 42.51 -23.70 20.07
C TYR A 793 41.71 -22.90 19.04
N GLN A 794 41.27 -21.69 19.38
CA GLN A 794 40.53 -20.77 18.49
C GLN A 794 41.44 -20.01 17.52
N ARG A 795 42.73 -20.34 17.44
CA ARG A 795 43.67 -19.74 16.49
C ARG A 795 43.42 -20.25 15.07
N PHE A 796 43.49 -19.32 14.10
CA PHE A 796 43.26 -19.53 12.67
C PHE A 796 43.89 -20.82 12.10
N GLY A 797 43.06 -21.66 11.45
CA GLY A 797 43.51 -22.80 10.64
C GLY A 797 43.69 -24.11 11.40
N SER A 798 42.62 -24.64 12.02
CA SER A 798 42.58 -25.99 12.58
C SER A 798 41.48 -26.82 11.92
N PHE A 799 41.59 -28.16 11.94
CA PHE A 799 40.58 -29.12 11.43
C PHE A 799 39.23 -29.06 12.18
N ARG A 800 39.07 -28.12 13.12
CA ARG A 800 37.99 -28.06 14.10
C ARG A 800 36.77 -27.26 13.59
N ASP A 801 36.79 -26.87 12.33
CA ASP A 801 35.63 -26.36 11.61
C ASP A 801 34.74 -27.50 11.10
N GLY A 802 33.51 -27.19 10.69
CA GLY A 802 32.57 -28.21 10.21
C GLY A 802 33.13 -29.03 9.04
N ILE A 803 33.92 -28.41 8.16
CA ILE A 803 34.53 -29.09 7.02
C ILE A 803 35.49 -30.19 7.48
N GLY A 804 36.42 -29.88 8.39
CA GLY A 804 37.37 -30.86 8.90
C GLY A 804 36.67 -31.99 9.67
N LEU A 805 35.65 -31.65 10.46
CA LEU A 805 34.85 -32.65 11.19
C LEU A 805 34.13 -33.62 10.25
N PHE A 806 33.50 -33.11 9.18
CA PHE A 806 32.84 -33.97 8.20
C PHE A 806 33.85 -34.88 7.51
N MET A 807 34.95 -34.32 6.98
CA MET A 807 35.96 -35.09 6.27
C MET A 807 36.57 -36.20 7.14
N TYR A 808 36.81 -35.91 8.42
CA TYR A 808 37.30 -36.90 9.36
C TYR A 808 36.26 -37.97 9.69
N TYR A 809 35.09 -37.59 10.23
CA TYR A 809 34.12 -38.57 10.74
C TYR A 809 33.42 -39.37 9.65
N PHE A 810 33.11 -38.75 8.50
CA PHE A 810 32.41 -39.42 7.41
C PHE A 810 33.34 -40.42 6.71
N PHE A 811 34.50 -39.99 6.22
CA PHE A 811 35.38 -40.85 5.43
C PHE A 811 36.23 -41.83 6.28
N LYS A 812 36.49 -41.54 7.56
CA LYS A 812 37.15 -42.51 8.46
C LYS A 812 36.34 -43.80 8.60
N ALA A 813 35.01 -43.73 8.54
CA ALA A 813 34.15 -44.92 8.56
C ALA A 813 34.39 -45.85 7.35
N TYR A 814 34.83 -45.31 6.22
CA TYR A 814 34.94 -46.03 4.96
C TYR A 814 36.27 -46.75 4.72
N LYS A 815 37.28 -46.62 5.61
CA LYS A 815 38.61 -47.31 5.64
C LYS A 815 39.46 -47.35 4.35
N LYS A 816 38.91 -47.01 3.18
CA LYS A 816 39.57 -47.01 1.86
C LYS A 816 40.21 -45.66 1.51
N CYS A 817 39.74 -44.57 2.11
CA CYS A 817 40.23 -43.22 1.82
C CYS A 817 41.40 -42.84 2.73
N ASP A 818 42.53 -42.48 2.11
CA ASP A 818 43.72 -42.01 2.83
C ASP A 818 43.58 -40.53 3.20
N LEU A 819 43.19 -40.28 4.46
CA LEU A 819 43.01 -38.94 5.01
C LEU A 819 44.32 -38.13 5.08
N SER A 820 45.50 -38.77 4.97
CA SER A 820 46.77 -38.04 4.95
C SER A 820 46.94 -37.19 3.68
N LYS A 821 46.24 -37.54 2.58
CA LYS A 821 46.22 -36.75 1.34
C LYS A 821 45.43 -35.43 1.44
N LEU A 822 44.68 -35.25 2.53
CA LEU A 822 43.94 -34.03 2.84
C LEU A 822 44.72 -33.06 3.72
N SER A 823 45.93 -33.41 4.17
CA SER A 823 46.70 -32.54 5.04
C SER A 823 47.15 -31.28 4.27
N SER A 824 46.52 -30.15 4.56
CA SER A 824 46.87 -28.84 4.02
C SER A 824 47.72 -28.07 5.03
N ARG A 825 48.28 -26.91 4.65
CA ARG A 825 48.94 -26.00 5.61
C ARG A 825 48.03 -25.59 6.78
N LYS A 826 46.70 -25.72 6.65
CA LYS A 826 45.69 -25.33 7.66
C LYS A 826 44.95 -26.52 8.29
N ARG A 827 45.08 -27.75 7.80
CA ARG A 827 44.39 -28.92 8.35
C ARG A 827 45.33 -30.11 8.47
N ASN A 828 45.56 -30.58 9.70
CA ASN A 828 46.28 -31.81 9.98
C ASN A 828 45.34 -32.82 10.66
N PHE A 829 45.06 -33.92 9.96
CA PHE A 829 44.14 -34.97 10.42
C PHE A 829 44.84 -36.11 11.18
N ASN A 830 46.17 -36.14 11.19
CA ASN A 830 46.95 -37.27 11.75
C ASN A 830 46.93 -37.32 13.29
N ASP A 831 46.64 -36.20 13.96
CA ASP A 831 46.69 -36.07 15.41
C ASP A 831 45.30 -35.89 16.07
N ILE A 832 44.21 -36.18 15.36
CA ILE A 832 42.85 -35.96 15.90
C ILE A 832 42.53 -36.97 17.00
N ASP A 833 42.80 -38.26 16.77
CA ASP A 833 42.57 -39.32 17.76
C ASP A 833 43.41 -39.11 19.02
N THR A 834 44.66 -38.67 18.86
CA THR A 834 45.55 -38.37 19.99
C THR A 834 45.07 -37.16 20.78
N GLN A 835 44.55 -36.12 20.10
CA GLN A 835 43.95 -34.95 20.76
C GLN A 835 42.68 -35.31 21.53
N LEU A 836 41.78 -36.12 20.96
CA LEU A 836 40.56 -36.59 21.63
C LEU A 836 40.90 -37.42 22.88
N LEU A 837 41.85 -38.35 22.77
CA LEU A 837 42.31 -39.17 23.91
C LEU A 837 42.98 -38.32 25.01
N THR A 838 43.74 -37.30 24.62
CA THR A 838 44.38 -36.38 25.58
C THR A 838 43.33 -35.56 26.33
N GLU A 839 42.30 -35.10 25.62
CA GLU A 839 41.17 -34.37 26.21
C GLU A 839 40.33 -35.25 27.14
N GLU A 840 40.20 -36.54 26.81
CA GLU A 840 39.49 -37.51 27.63
C GLU A 840 40.24 -37.83 28.93
N LYS A 841 41.57 -38.03 28.84
CA LYS A 841 42.43 -38.17 30.03
C LYS A 841 42.39 -36.92 30.91
N PHE A 842 42.55 -35.73 30.33
CA PHE A 842 42.49 -34.47 31.06
C PHE A 842 41.16 -34.29 31.79
N TYR A 843 40.04 -34.63 31.14
CA TYR A 843 38.72 -34.56 31.77
C TYR A 843 38.56 -35.55 32.93
N GLN A 844 38.97 -36.81 32.74
CA GLN A 844 38.87 -37.84 33.79
C GLN A 844 39.73 -37.50 35.01
N GLU A 845 40.95 -36.99 34.80
CA GLU A 845 41.86 -36.62 35.90
C GLU A 845 41.32 -35.47 36.76
N ASN A 846 40.68 -34.47 36.15
CA ASN A 846 40.25 -33.25 36.86
C ASN A 846 38.79 -33.27 37.35
N VAL A 847 37.93 -34.11 36.78
CA VAL A 847 36.55 -34.30 37.29
C VAL A 847 36.53 -35.24 38.50
N ASN A 848 37.45 -36.21 38.56
CA ASN A 848 37.56 -37.10 39.72
C ASN A 848 38.12 -36.37 40.95
N SER A 849 39.02 -35.39 40.77
CA SER A 849 39.52 -34.54 41.86
C SER A 849 38.45 -33.60 42.42
N ASP A 850 37.55 -33.07 41.58
CA ASP A 850 36.44 -32.21 42.03
C ASP A 850 35.40 -32.99 42.87
N LYS A 851 35.17 -34.27 42.58
CA LYS A 851 34.29 -35.12 43.41
C LYS A 851 34.88 -35.44 44.78
N GLU A 852 36.20 -35.51 44.90
CA GLU A 852 36.88 -35.73 46.18
C GLU A 852 36.92 -34.45 47.05
N GLU A 853 36.86 -33.26 46.45
CA GLU A 853 36.78 -31.97 47.19
C GLU A 853 35.37 -31.65 47.71
N ASP A 854 34.29 -32.08 47.04
CA ASP A 854 32.90 -31.87 47.51
C ASP A 854 32.44 -32.89 48.59
N GLU A 855 33.18 -33.98 48.82
CA GLU A 855 32.92 -34.99 49.88
C GLU A 855 33.72 -34.73 51.18
N LEU A 856 34.52 -33.66 51.24
CA LEU A 856 35.27 -33.16 52.41
C LEU A 856 34.59 -31.91 53.00
#